data_AF-A0A094FQ15-F1
#
_entry.id   AF-A0A094FQ15-F1
#
_cell.length_a   1.000
_cell.length_b   1.000
_cell.length_c   1.000
_cell.angle_alpha   90.00
_cell.angle_beta   90.00
_cell.angle_gamma   90.00
#
_symmetry.space_group_name_H-M   'P 1'
#
loop_
_entity.id
_entity.type
_entity.pdbx_description
1 polymer ?
#
loop_
_entity_poly.entity_id
_entity_poly.type
_entity_poly.pdbx_seq_one_letter_code
_entity_poly.pdbx_strand_id
1 'polypeptide(L)'
;MPNSLSATWTWNGALIVCVVASTYGLSIGRPMLQTGAVQLPYAEVLRFAFPLSTTLLQQLIASIFMLLSGFLQLVQRTWPSTFYKTILPTDTRLDDYSGADNTKEAPPPAWDPNNARRIVALAGIISTEYALTSYAFCFAPLEIYIISRALILPISILASKIVVSDHGILPVAGKIYPSLFLSSGTILAAYRRDLPWPSDAVWCAFVSSVFGAIWPVFTQHAFASTPVPENSNGHTGSYFELSRSSKRQDRPQNIFAFWKYIYWVSLSCVVMLFGAVLVSTELQQVSRNFYVNGVLFQWLILQMQVGFFRFIFFCSTLLLIHATCATTANFVIVLAYASQMSVLTFSNLLSSQKIGITVCVASGVWFFKNHEDSLDTLFSWMEKPSLPRHKGYFRLFTPWRVIVVALIMVSCLVGFQIPDFYGTEAQLPPFFPPTPDHDAYLGPRARPDILANLDLLVNECRGPYEKPEKLRDVRRCIDYLATQQDAYFQVPGADQRATDTVSEQGSDASNCGGPIILYHVWWSGPPSWRTELFIKSYFYTQRLACSRLWIWINVDHHPGALTNWVKHPSFAKFLPFIETGEIALKEWSLPSRVPIFPTIDPLDRARYYAQPSSPNFQGDVFVADSIIRDASGQEYIQFYKPGDQTQLTFYTVASSDAARLIILHLHGGVYLDIDMLLLRDMRPLLLPGRAFSERWGAHEDPTLYNNALVALPANSSMSSYLLTGGTRMGLMYHFMILGRMMVSEGRNEVDPERGLLKLESAFFDPPWPAMDGMATARISDDEWSAYDGEMAPVSEHGNNRTMENFFRGAWAYHMHNQWNAVYEQGSWIDVIARSHDRFFTGAGTNAYGEKWTGKALSQYGTES
;
A
#
# COMPACT_ATOMS: atom_id res chain seq x y z
N MET A 1 -27.96 45.25 -23.97
CA MET A 1 -27.72 43.98 -23.25
C MET A 1 -27.12 42.96 -24.20
N PRO A 2 -25.87 42.54 -24.00
CA PRO A 2 -25.43 41.25 -24.54
C PRO A 2 -24.67 40.47 -23.46
N ASN A 3 -25.36 39.58 -22.76
CA ASN A 3 -24.74 38.57 -21.89
C ASN A 3 -25.36 37.21 -22.22
N SER A 4 -24.95 36.63 -23.35
CA SER A 4 -25.06 35.20 -23.57
C SER A 4 -23.65 34.63 -23.62
N LEU A 5 -23.14 34.18 -22.47
CA LEU A 5 -22.04 33.23 -22.42
C LEU A 5 -22.40 32.07 -23.36
N SER A 6 -21.57 31.85 -24.38
CA SER A 6 -21.86 30.83 -25.39
C SER A 6 -21.83 29.46 -24.74
N ALA A 7 -22.87 28.65 -24.98
CA ALA A 7 -23.06 27.33 -24.41
C ALA A 7 -21.95 26.31 -24.76
N THR A 8 -20.96 26.67 -25.57
CA THR A 8 -19.79 25.86 -25.91
C THR A 8 -18.71 25.87 -24.81
N TRP A 9 -18.61 26.93 -24.00
CA TRP A 9 -17.52 27.09 -23.03
C TRP A 9 -17.79 26.40 -21.68
N THR A 10 -19.05 26.30 -21.27
CA THR A 10 -19.47 25.55 -20.06
C THR A 10 -19.26 24.03 -20.21
N TRP A 11 -19.24 23.52 -21.43
CA TRP A 11 -18.98 22.11 -21.72
C TRP A 11 -17.50 21.73 -21.60
N ASN A 12 -16.59 22.64 -21.95
CA ASN A 12 -15.14 22.39 -21.86
C ASN A 12 -14.67 22.26 -20.40
N GLY A 13 -15.16 23.13 -19.51
CA GLY A 13 -14.87 23.03 -18.07
C GLY A 13 -15.37 21.72 -17.45
N ALA A 14 -16.57 21.27 -17.83
CA ALA A 14 -17.10 19.98 -17.38
C ALA A 14 -16.26 18.79 -17.87
N LEU A 15 -15.78 18.82 -19.13
CA LEU A 15 -14.90 17.79 -19.68
C LEU A 15 -13.55 17.72 -18.95
N ILE A 16 -12.96 18.87 -18.62
CA ILE A 16 -11.71 18.94 -17.83
C ILE A 16 -11.92 18.27 -16.47
N VAL A 17 -13.00 18.60 -15.76
CA VAL A 17 -13.31 17.98 -14.46
C VAL A 17 -13.49 16.45 -14.59
N CYS A 18 -14.17 15.98 -15.65
CA CYS A 18 -14.32 14.55 -15.90
C CYS A 18 -12.98 13.85 -16.16
N VAL A 19 -12.08 14.46 -16.95
CA VAL A 19 -10.74 13.92 -17.22
C VAL A 19 -9.93 13.87 -15.92
N VAL A 20 -9.92 14.93 -15.12
CA VAL A 20 -9.21 14.95 -13.83
C VAL A 20 -9.78 13.89 -12.88
N ALA A 21 -11.09 13.89 -12.64
CA ALA A 21 -11.72 12.96 -11.69
C ALA A 21 -11.54 11.49 -12.11
N SER A 22 -11.61 11.19 -13.40
CA SER A 22 -11.37 9.83 -13.90
C SER A 22 -9.90 9.43 -13.88
N THR A 23 -8.96 10.37 -14.10
CA THR A 23 -7.53 10.14 -13.91
C THR A 23 -7.23 9.80 -12.46
N TYR A 24 -7.84 10.50 -11.49
CA TYR A 24 -7.76 10.17 -10.07
C TYR A 24 -8.35 8.79 -9.77
N GLY A 25 -9.56 8.50 -10.24
CA GLY A 25 -10.21 7.20 -10.01
C GLY A 25 -9.41 6.03 -10.57
N LEU A 26 -8.78 6.18 -11.74
CA LEU A 26 -7.87 5.19 -12.31
C LEU A 26 -6.58 5.04 -11.50
N SER A 27 -6.02 6.14 -11.03
CA SER A 27 -4.72 6.16 -10.36
C SER A 27 -4.79 5.88 -8.86
N ILE A 28 -5.99 5.86 -8.28
CA ILE A 28 -6.28 5.34 -6.95
C ILE A 28 -6.60 3.84 -7.06
N GLY A 29 -7.51 3.47 -7.97
CA GLY A 29 -7.94 2.07 -8.10
C GLY A 29 -6.87 1.12 -8.65
N ARG A 30 -5.96 1.57 -9.52
CA ARG A 30 -4.88 0.74 -10.07
C ARG A 30 -3.84 0.36 -9.00
N PRO A 31 -3.23 1.30 -8.25
CA PRO A 31 -2.33 0.97 -7.13
C PRO A 31 -3.01 0.12 -6.05
N MET A 32 -4.29 0.36 -5.73
CA MET A 32 -5.04 -0.45 -4.76
C MET A 32 -5.21 -1.91 -5.20
N LEU A 33 -5.30 -2.18 -6.50
CA LEU A 33 -5.37 -3.53 -7.07
C LEU A 33 -4.01 -4.15 -7.38
N GLN A 34 -2.99 -3.33 -7.67
CA GLN A 34 -1.73 -3.77 -8.30
C GLN A 34 -0.47 -3.57 -7.44
N THR A 35 -0.44 -2.61 -6.49
CA THR A 35 0.71 -2.32 -5.59
C THR A 35 0.44 -2.53 -4.11
N GLY A 36 -0.83 -2.43 -3.67
CA GLY A 36 -1.16 -2.37 -2.24
C GLY A 36 -0.71 -1.09 -1.52
N ALA A 37 -0.37 0.00 -2.23
CA ALA A 37 0.18 1.23 -1.64
C ALA A 37 -0.81 2.06 -0.81
N VAL A 38 -2.10 1.71 -0.79
CA VAL A 38 -3.09 2.32 0.12
C VAL A 38 -3.50 1.26 1.13
N GLN A 39 -3.10 1.45 2.38
CA GLN A 39 -3.53 0.68 3.55
C GLN A 39 -5.05 0.89 3.76
N LEU A 40 -5.87 0.19 2.99
CA LEU A 40 -7.25 -0.06 3.38
C LEU A 40 -7.31 -1.47 3.99
N PRO A 41 -8.01 -1.67 5.12
CA PRO A 41 -8.10 -2.95 5.86
C PRO A 41 -8.61 -4.18 5.05
N TYR A 42 -8.94 -3.99 3.76
CA TYR A 42 -9.49 -5.00 2.87
C TYR A 42 -8.80 -5.06 1.49
N ALA A 43 -7.89 -4.14 1.16
CA ALA A 43 -7.27 -4.04 -0.16
C ALA A 43 -6.03 -4.96 -0.34
N GLU A 44 -5.36 -5.34 0.76
CA GLU A 44 -4.14 -6.16 0.69
C GLU A 44 -4.39 -7.59 0.19
N VAL A 45 -5.61 -8.09 0.37
CA VAL A 45 -6.06 -9.45 0.00
C VAL A 45 -6.41 -9.56 -1.50
N LEU A 46 -6.43 -8.43 -2.22
CA LEU A 46 -6.90 -8.33 -3.60
C LEU A 46 -5.79 -8.28 -4.65
N ARG A 47 -4.53 -8.50 -4.25
CA ARG A 47 -3.36 -8.45 -5.13
C ARG A 47 -3.43 -9.58 -6.16
N PHE A 48 -3.79 -9.24 -7.39
CA PHE A 48 -3.66 -10.11 -8.55
C PHE A 48 -2.56 -9.54 -9.45
N ALA A 49 -1.34 -10.09 -9.35
CA ALA A 49 -0.18 -9.68 -10.14
C ALA A 49 -0.23 -10.17 -11.60
N PHE A 50 -1.40 -10.05 -12.24
CA PHE A 50 -1.63 -10.41 -13.64
C PHE A 50 -2.01 -9.15 -14.43
N PRO A 51 -1.01 -8.33 -14.83
CA PRO A 51 -1.25 -7.04 -15.44
C PRO A 51 -2.06 -7.14 -16.73
N LEU A 52 -1.85 -8.14 -17.58
CA LEU A 52 -2.57 -8.28 -18.85
C LEU A 52 -4.02 -8.72 -18.62
N SER A 53 -4.23 -9.74 -17.80
CA SER A 53 -5.55 -10.30 -17.48
C SER A 53 -6.44 -9.27 -16.77
N THR A 54 -5.86 -8.51 -15.85
CA THR A 54 -6.54 -7.41 -15.14
C THR A 54 -6.90 -6.28 -16.10
N THR A 55 -5.98 -5.91 -17.00
CA THR A 55 -6.23 -4.86 -18.00
C THR A 55 -7.33 -5.24 -18.98
N LEU A 56 -7.35 -6.51 -19.43
CA LEU A 56 -8.40 -7.06 -20.28
C LEU A 56 -9.77 -6.96 -19.60
N LEU A 57 -9.88 -7.39 -18.35
CA LEU A 57 -11.14 -7.34 -17.59
C LEU A 57 -11.64 -5.90 -17.44
N GLN A 58 -10.76 -4.97 -17.05
CA GLN A 58 -11.11 -3.56 -16.91
C GLN A 58 -11.55 -2.94 -18.25
N GLN A 59 -10.90 -3.32 -19.36
CA GLN A 59 -11.28 -2.85 -20.70
C GLN A 59 -12.60 -3.45 -21.17
N LEU A 60 -12.89 -4.71 -20.83
CA LEU A 60 -14.18 -5.36 -21.11
C LEU A 60 -15.31 -4.63 -20.38
N ILE A 61 -15.13 -4.36 -19.08
CA ILE A 61 -16.08 -3.60 -18.26
C ILE A 61 -16.31 -2.20 -18.85
N ALA A 62 -15.24 -1.48 -19.21
CA ALA A 62 -15.35 -0.17 -19.84
C ALA A 62 -16.15 -0.22 -21.16
N SER A 63 -15.94 -1.27 -21.97
CA SER A 63 -16.68 -1.48 -23.23
C SER A 63 -18.16 -1.76 -23.00
N ILE A 64 -18.51 -2.49 -21.94
CA ILE A 64 -19.90 -2.72 -21.52
C ILE A 64 -20.58 -1.40 -21.16
N PHE A 65 -19.92 -0.55 -20.36
CA PHE A 65 -20.46 0.78 -20.01
C PHE A 65 -20.66 1.66 -21.25
N MET A 66 -19.75 1.62 -22.23
CA MET A 66 -19.92 2.35 -23.49
C MET A 66 -21.13 1.85 -24.28
N LEU A 67 -21.32 0.54 -24.38
CA LEU A 67 -22.47 -0.05 -25.07
C LEU A 67 -23.81 0.33 -24.39
N LEU A 68 -23.88 0.24 -23.06
CA LEU A 68 -25.05 0.63 -22.29
C LEU A 68 -25.39 2.12 -22.48
N SER A 69 -24.38 3.00 -22.50
CA SER A 69 -24.58 4.43 -22.70
C SER A 69 -25.12 4.77 -24.11
N GLY A 70 -24.67 4.04 -25.14
CA GLY A 70 -25.17 4.19 -26.51
C GLY A 70 -26.60 3.65 -26.68
N PHE A 71 -26.94 2.54 -26.02
CA PHE A 71 -28.29 1.99 -26.03
C PHE A 71 -29.30 2.92 -25.33
N LEU A 72 -28.92 3.55 -24.22
CA LEU A 72 -29.78 4.51 -23.50
C LEU A 72 -30.15 5.73 -24.36
N GLN A 73 -29.24 6.21 -25.22
CA GLN A 73 -29.52 7.27 -26.19
C GLN A 73 -30.48 6.82 -27.29
N LEU A 74 -30.43 5.54 -27.70
CA LEU A 74 -31.35 4.97 -28.67
C LEU A 74 -32.76 4.83 -28.07
N VAL A 75 -32.86 4.37 -26.82
CA VAL A 75 -34.13 4.22 -26.07
C VAL A 75 -34.77 5.57 -25.75
N GLN A 76 -33.98 6.60 -25.41
CA GLN A 76 -34.49 7.97 -25.24
C GLN A 76 -35.13 8.53 -26.52
N ARG A 77 -34.77 8.01 -27.70
CA ARG A 77 -35.30 8.43 -29.00
C ARG A 77 -36.62 7.74 -29.36
N THR A 78 -36.92 6.58 -28.76
CA THR A 78 -38.12 5.77 -29.02
C THR A 78 -39.25 5.97 -28.00
N TRP A 79 -39.04 6.75 -26.93
CA TRP A 79 -40.09 7.00 -25.94
C TRP A 79 -41.10 8.04 -26.48
N PRO A 80 -42.42 7.75 -26.52
CA PRO A 80 -43.40 8.71 -26.99
C PRO A 80 -43.36 10.02 -26.19
N SER A 81 -43.46 11.13 -26.91
CA SER A 81 -43.31 12.52 -26.48
C SER A 81 -44.38 13.05 -25.51
N THR A 82 -45.09 12.18 -24.79
CA THR A 82 -46.18 12.54 -23.87
C THR A 82 -45.72 13.09 -22.52
N PHE A 83 -44.42 13.13 -22.23
CA PHE A 83 -43.89 13.71 -20.98
C PHE A 83 -43.23 15.10 -21.11
N TYR A 84 -43.18 15.68 -22.32
CA TYR A 84 -42.66 17.04 -22.52
C TYR A 84 -43.76 18.00 -22.96
N LYS A 85 -44.47 18.60 -21.99
CA LYS A 85 -45.27 19.81 -22.25
C LYS A 85 -44.31 20.93 -22.66
N THR A 86 -44.28 21.25 -23.94
CA THR A 86 -43.62 22.44 -24.45
C THR A 86 -44.59 23.61 -24.33
N ILE A 87 -44.11 24.72 -23.77
CA ILE A 87 -44.79 26.01 -23.75
C ILE A 87 -45.05 26.43 -25.20
N LEU A 88 -46.31 26.70 -25.49
CA LEU A 88 -46.80 27.21 -26.78
C LEU A 88 -46.22 28.61 -27.05
N PRO A 89 -45.75 28.92 -28.28
CA PRO A 89 -45.82 30.26 -28.82
C PRO A 89 -47.04 30.37 -29.75
N THR A 90 -47.77 31.44 -29.51
CA THR A 90 -48.88 31.97 -30.31
C THR A 90 -48.44 32.29 -31.74
N ASP A 91 -49.40 32.13 -32.67
CA ASP A 91 -49.45 32.62 -34.04
C ASP A 91 -48.31 32.24 -35.01
N THR A 92 -48.61 31.31 -35.93
CA THR A 92 -48.79 31.65 -37.35
C THR A 92 -49.37 30.46 -38.13
N ARG A 93 -50.23 30.82 -39.09
CA ARG A 93 -51.07 30.05 -40.01
C ARG A 93 -50.58 28.66 -40.46
N LEU A 94 -51.54 27.72 -40.43
CA LEU A 94 -51.68 26.62 -41.38
C LEU A 94 -51.60 27.16 -42.83
N ASP A 95 -50.79 26.53 -43.67
CA ASP A 95 -51.15 26.22 -45.07
C ASP A 95 -50.30 25.04 -45.56
N ASP A 96 -50.92 24.29 -46.47
CA ASP A 96 -50.61 22.98 -47.06
C ASP A 96 -49.15 22.69 -47.47
N TYR A 97 -48.75 21.41 -47.45
CA TYR A 97 -48.53 20.63 -48.67
C TYR A 97 -48.25 19.16 -48.33
N SER A 98 -49.18 18.32 -48.80
CA SER A 98 -49.01 16.89 -49.01
C SER A 98 -47.96 16.64 -50.09
N GLY A 99 -47.01 15.75 -49.80
CA GLY A 99 -46.00 15.30 -50.74
C GLY A 99 -45.46 13.95 -50.28
N ALA A 100 -46.13 12.89 -50.72
CA ALA A 100 -45.57 11.55 -50.67
C ALA A 100 -44.35 11.53 -51.60
N ASP A 101 -43.16 11.26 -51.05
CA ASP A 101 -42.02 10.88 -51.87
C ASP A 101 -41.38 9.59 -51.34
N ASN A 102 -41.53 8.56 -52.16
CA ASN A 102 -40.93 7.25 -52.02
C ASN A 102 -39.44 7.37 -52.33
N THR A 103 -38.59 7.44 -51.32
CA THR A 103 -37.15 7.20 -51.50
C THR A 103 -36.75 5.88 -50.87
N LYS A 104 -36.48 4.93 -51.77
CA LYS A 104 -35.87 3.62 -51.53
C LYS A 104 -34.75 3.73 -50.49
N GLU A 105 -34.80 2.89 -49.47
CA GLU A 105 -33.68 2.65 -48.56
C GLU A 105 -32.43 2.31 -49.38
N ALA A 106 -31.47 3.23 -49.41
CA ALA A 106 -30.12 2.93 -49.85
C ALA A 106 -29.50 1.94 -48.83
N PRO A 107 -28.77 0.90 -49.26
CA PRO A 107 -28.07 0.03 -48.34
C PRO A 107 -27.12 0.86 -47.45
N PRO A 108 -26.92 0.48 -46.18
CA PRO A 108 -26.03 1.20 -45.28
C PRO A 108 -24.65 1.33 -45.96
N PRO A 109 -24.00 2.51 -45.91
CA PRO A 109 -22.74 2.72 -46.61
C PRO A 109 -21.72 1.67 -46.15
N ALA A 110 -21.14 0.97 -47.12
CA ALA A 110 -20.10 -0.02 -46.91
C ALA A 110 -18.96 0.59 -46.09
N TRP A 111 -18.47 -0.18 -45.12
CA TRP A 111 -17.43 0.25 -44.18
C TRP A 111 -16.13 0.54 -44.95
N ASP A 112 -15.66 1.80 -44.93
CA ASP A 112 -14.40 2.19 -45.57
C ASP A 112 -13.19 1.43 -44.96
N PRO A 113 -12.45 0.63 -45.74
CA PRO A 113 -11.27 -0.11 -45.26
C PRO A 113 -10.20 0.78 -44.64
N ASN A 114 -10.08 2.04 -45.09
CA ASN A 114 -9.10 2.99 -44.56
C ASN A 114 -9.45 3.42 -43.13
N ASN A 115 -10.74 3.55 -42.81
CA ASN A 115 -11.22 3.84 -41.45
C ASN A 115 -11.01 2.64 -40.51
N ALA A 116 -11.19 1.40 -41.00
CA ALA A 116 -10.90 0.20 -40.21
C ALA A 116 -9.41 0.10 -39.83
N ARG A 117 -8.50 0.38 -40.77
CA ARG A 117 -7.05 0.34 -40.51
C ARG A 117 -6.61 1.37 -39.45
N ARG A 118 -7.20 2.57 -39.48
CA ARG A 118 -6.94 3.62 -38.49
C ARG A 118 -7.46 3.26 -37.10
N ILE A 119 -8.65 2.66 -37.01
CA ILE A 119 -9.24 2.17 -35.75
C ILE A 119 -8.35 1.10 -35.13
N VAL A 120 -7.90 0.12 -35.93
CA VAL A 120 -7.01 -0.96 -35.46
C VAL A 120 -5.67 -0.41 -35.01
N ALA A 121 -5.06 0.52 -35.75
CA ALA A 121 -3.79 1.14 -35.36
C ALA A 121 -3.92 1.92 -34.04
N LEU A 122 -4.97 2.73 -33.89
CA LEU A 122 -5.24 3.47 -32.66
C LEU A 122 -5.50 2.53 -31.47
N ALA A 123 -6.24 1.44 -31.68
CA ALA A 123 -6.47 0.43 -30.67
C ALA A 123 -5.16 -0.28 -30.24
N GLY A 124 -4.23 -0.51 -31.17
CA GLY A 124 -2.90 -1.06 -30.87
C GLY A 124 -2.09 -0.14 -29.95
N ILE A 125 -2.06 1.16 -30.25
CA ILE A 125 -1.38 2.18 -29.43
C ILE A 125 -1.99 2.23 -28.03
N ILE A 126 -3.32 2.28 -27.92
CA ILE A 126 -4.02 2.38 -26.63
C ILE A 126 -3.87 1.09 -25.81
N SER A 127 -4.06 -0.08 -26.41
CA SER A 127 -3.94 -1.36 -25.70
C SER A 127 -2.52 -1.60 -25.19
N THR A 128 -1.51 -1.21 -25.96
CA THR A 128 -0.10 -1.25 -25.54
C THR A 128 0.16 -0.29 -24.37
N GLU A 129 -0.34 0.94 -24.44
CA GLU A 129 -0.24 1.91 -23.33
C GLU A 129 -0.88 1.36 -22.06
N TYR A 130 -2.08 0.78 -22.15
CA TYR A 130 -2.77 0.20 -21.00
C TYR A 130 -2.03 -0.99 -20.40
N ALA A 131 -1.49 -1.89 -21.23
CA ALA A 131 -0.75 -3.06 -20.78
C ALA A 131 0.55 -2.66 -20.06
N LEU A 132 1.35 -1.79 -20.68
CA LEU A 132 2.61 -1.30 -20.11
C LEU A 132 2.39 -0.48 -18.83
N THR A 133 1.30 0.30 -18.78
CA THR A 133 0.91 1.03 -17.58
C THR A 133 0.57 0.10 -16.42
N SER A 134 -0.25 -0.91 -16.67
CA SER A 134 -0.59 -1.91 -15.65
C SER A 134 0.65 -2.69 -15.18
N TYR A 135 1.56 -3.01 -16.10
CA TYR A 135 2.84 -3.63 -15.75
C TYR A 135 3.69 -2.69 -14.86
N ALA A 136 3.86 -1.43 -15.26
CA ALA A 136 4.59 -0.44 -14.47
C ALA A 136 3.97 -0.26 -13.07
N PHE A 137 2.65 -0.24 -12.96
CA PHE A 137 1.96 -0.21 -11.67
C PHE A 137 2.13 -1.50 -10.87
N CYS A 138 2.26 -2.68 -11.49
CA CYS A 138 2.57 -3.87 -10.73
C CYS A 138 3.99 -3.77 -10.13
N PHE A 139 4.99 -3.30 -10.88
CA PHE A 139 6.40 -3.50 -10.56
C PHE A 139 7.21 -2.24 -10.19
N ALA A 140 6.62 -1.04 -10.20
CA ALA A 140 7.28 0.21 -9.79
C ALA A 140 6.43 1.01 -8.77
N PRO A 141 7.08 1.74 -7.84
CA PRO A 141 6.43 2.75 -7.02
C PRO A 141 5.67 3.81 -7.84
N LEU A 142 4.59 4.34 -7.28
CA LEU A 142 3.73 5.34 -7.91
C LEU A 142 4.53 6.59 -8.35
N GLU A 143 5.53 6.97 -7.55
CA GLU A 143 6.40 8.12 -7.78
C GLU A 143 7.19 7.98 -9.09
N ILE A 144 7.80 6.82 -9.32
CA ILE A 144 8.59 6.53 -10.51
C ILE A 144 7.71 6.56 -11.76
N TYR A 145 6.49 6.04 -11.63
CA TYR A 145 5.49 6.14 -12.68
C TYR A 145 5.12 7.60 -12.97
N ILE A 146 4.88 8.44 -11.95
CA ILE A 146 4.56 9.87 -12.12
C ILE A 146 5.73 10.65 -12.72
N ILE A 147 6.98 10.35 -12.34
CA ILE A 147 8.18 10.91 -12.97
C ILE A 147 8.16 10.61 -14.48
N SER A 148 7.84 9.38 -14.87
CA SER A 148 7.76 8.98 -16.27
C SER A 148 6.70 9.77 -17.04
N ARG A 149 5.58 10.11 -16.40
CA ARG A 149 4.48 10.89 -17.00
C ARG A 149 4.85 12.34 -17.31
N ALA A 150 5.92 12.88 -16.71
CA ALA A 150 6.45 14.20 -17.05
C ALA A 150 6.90 14.31 -18.53
N LEU A 151 7.20 13.19 -19.18
CA LEU A 151 7.64 13.13 -20.58
C LEU A 151 6.51 13.29 -21.59
N ILE A 152 5.25 13.11 -21.17
CA ILE A 152 4.09 13.14 -22.08
C ILE A 152 4.01 14.47 -22.83
N LEU A 153 4.20 15.58 -22.13
CA LEU A 153 4.04 16.91 -22.72
C LEU A 153 5.12 17.27 -23.75
N PRO A 154 6.42 17.13 -23.46
CA PRO A 154 7.47 17.32 -24.46
C PRO A 154 7.25 16.48 -25.73
N ILE A 155 6.90 15.20 -25.56
CA ILE A 155 6.67 14.27 -26.67
C ILE A 155 5.43 14.67 -27.46
N SER A 156 4.33 15.02 -26.77
CA SER A 156 3.08 15.40 -27.42
C SER A 156 3.22 16.69 -28.23
N ILE A 157 3.99 17.67 -27.75
CA ILE A 157 4.29 18.91 -28.48
C ILE A 157 5.11 18.59 -29.74
N LEU A 158 6.15 17.76 -29.62
CA LEU A 158 6.99 17.36 -30.75
C LEU A 158 6.19 16.57 -31.80
N ALA A 159 5.40 15.58 -31.36
CA ALA A 159 4.55 14.76 -32.23
C ALA A 159 3.49 15.61 -32.95
N SER A 160 2.88 16.57 -32.25
CA SER A 160 1.88 17.46 -32.86
C SER A 160 2.48 18.33 -33.96
N LYS A 161 3.72 18.81 -33.78
CA LYS A 161 4.43 19.58 -34.82
C LYS A 161 4.76 18.75 -36.06
N ILE A 162 5.12 17.47 -35.87
CA ILE A 162 5.47 16.58 -36.98
C ILE A 162 4.20 16.20 -37.78
N VAL A 163 3.10 15.89 -37.09
CA VAL A 163 1.87 15.38 -37.71
C VAL A 163 0.98 16.48 -38.31
N VAL A 164 0.96 17.67 -37.73
CA VAL A 164 0.12 18.80 -38.16
C VAL A 164 1.04 19.90 -38.73
N SER A 165 1.64 19.63 -39.88
CA SER A 165 2.67 20.49 -40.49
C SER A 165 2.13 21.70 -41.29
N ASP A 166 0.87 22.11 -41.12
CA ASP A 166 0.32 23.23 -41.91
C ASP A 166 -0.20 24.42 -41.08
N HIS A 167 0.50 25.54 -41.28
CA HIS A 167 0.17 26.96 -41.08
C HIS A 167 -0.28 27.50 -39.70
N GLY A 168 0.50 28.48 -39.23
CA GLY A 168 0.12 29.46 -38.21
C GLY A 168 1.01 29.39 -36.98
N ILE A 169 1.95 30.33 -36.85
CA ILE A 169 2.70 30.58 -35.62
C ILE A 169 1.69 31.05 -34.56
N LEU A 170 1.02 30.10 -33.89
CA LEU A 170 0.32 30.29 -32.61
C LEU A 170 1.38 30.66 -31.56
N PRO A 171 1.12 31.49 -30.52
CA PRO A 171 2.18 32.02 -29.67
C PRO A 171 2.87 30.85 -28.96
N VAL A 172 4.03 30.48 -29.49
CA VAL A 172 4.80 29.29 -29.10
C VAL A 172 5.07 29.34 -27.58
N ALA A 173 5.33 30.53 -27.04
CA ALA A 173 5.50 30.76 -25.62
C ALA A 173 4.31 30.36 -24.73
N GLY A 174 3.06 30.60 -25.18
CA GLY A 174 1.86 30.45 -24.34
C GLY A 174 1.54 29.01 -23.92
N LYS A 175 2.03 28.01 -24.67
CA LYS A 175 1.85 26.58 -24.38
C LYS A 175 3.15 25.87 -24.01
N ILE A 176 4.31 26.28 -24.54
CA ILE A 176 5.60 25.62 -24.30
C ILE A 176 6.05 25.84 -22.85
N TYR A 177 6.05 27.09 -22.36
CA TYR A 177 6.57 27.38 -21.03
C TYR A 177 5.75 26.72 -19.92
N PRO A 178 4.41 26.85 -19.86
CA PRO A 178 3.63 26.12 -18.86
C PRO A 178 3.86 24.61 -18.94
N SER A 179 3.91 24.02 -20.14
CA SER A 179 4.15 22.58 -20.28
C SER A 179 5.52 22.13 -19.73
N LEU A 180 6.58 22.90 -19.97
CA LEU A 180 7.91 22.62 -19.40
C LEU A 180 7.94 22.78 -17.89
N PHE A 181 7.31 23.84 -17.36
CA PHE A 181 7.17 24.04 -15.92
C PHE A 181 6.39 22.89 -15.28
N LEU A 182 5.31 22.43 -15.91
CA LEU A 182 4.53 21.29 -15.42
C LEU A 182 5.35 20.01 -15.41
N SER A 183 6.09 19.70 -16.49
CA SER A 183 6.98 18.53 -16.53
C SER A 183 8.06 18.59 -15.45
N SER A 184 8.73 19.73 -15.29
CA SER A 184 9.78 19.90 -14.26
C SER A 184 9.23 19.81 -12.83
N GLY A 185 8.09 20.46 -12.57
CA GLY A 185 7.40 20.37 -11.28
C GLY A 185 6.91 18.96 -10.98
N THR A 186 6.46 18.20 -11.98
CA THR A 186 6.02 16.81 -11.82
C THR A 186 7.19 15.92 -11.37
N ILE A 187 8.36 16.07 -11.99
CA ILE A 187 9.57 15.34 -11.59
C ILE A 187 9.94 15.69 -10.15
N LEU A 188 9.97 16.99 -9.82
CA LEU A 188 10.35 17.46 -8.49
C LEU A 188 9.34 17.04 -7.40
N ALA A 189 8.04 16.99 -7.74
CA ALA A 189 6.96 16.56 -6.86
C ALA A 189 7.02 15.07 -6.52
N ALA A 190 7.47 14.24 -7.47
CA ALA A 190 7.55 12.80 -7.31
C ALA A 190 8.95 12.29 -6.90
N TYR A 191 10.00 13.13 -7.00
CA TYR A 191 11.36 12.70 -6.69
C TYR A 191 11.57 12.36 -5.21
N ARG A 192 12.07 11.14 -4.97
CA ARG A 192 12.50 10.62 -3.67
C ARG A 192 13.83 9.89 -3.81
N ARG A 193 14.76 10.13 -2.88
CA ARG A 193 16.14 9.63 -2.96
C ARG A 193 16.29 8.19 -2.45
N ASP A 194 15.34 7.77 -1.65
CA ASP A 194 15.20 6.49 -0.97
C ASP A 194 14.47 5.42 -1.81
N LEU A 195 13.90 5.80 -2.96
CA LEU A 195 13.18 4.85 -3.82
C LEU A 195 14.12 4.08 -4.76
N PRO A 196 14.01 2.74 -4.84
CA PRO A 196 14.79 1.94 -5.78
C PRO A 196 14.31 2.16 -7.23
N TRP A 197 15.21 2.08 -8.19
CA TRP A 197 14.93 2.27 -9.62
C TRP A 197 14.99 0.92 -10.38
N PRO A 198 13.91 0.12 -10.42
CA PRO A 198 13.89 -1.13 -11.18
C PRO A 198 13.95 -0.88 -12.68
N SER A 199 14.96 -1.40 -13.37
CA SER A 199 15.21 -1.10 -14.79
C SER A 199 13.99 -1.37 -15.66
N ASP A 200 13.37 -2.54 -15.51
CA ASP A 200 12.38 -3.03 -16.46
C ASP A 200 11.02 -2.33 -16.29
N ALA A 201 10.62 -2.08 -15.05
CA ALA A 201 9.37 -1.36 -14.75
C ALA A 201 9.49 0.13 -15.09
N VAL A 202 10.66 0.75 -14.86
CA VAL A 202 10.96 2.12 -15.30
C VAL A 202 10.90 2.22 -16.82
N TRP A 203 11.48 1.24 -17.54
CA TRP A 203 11.39 1.18 -19.00
C TRP A 203 9.95 1.06 -19.48
N CYS A 204 9.14 0.19 -18.88
CA CYS A 204 7.72 0.07 -19.20
C CYS A 204 6.94 1.37 -18.94
N ALA A 205 7.23 2.07 -17.83
CA ALA A 205 6.62 3.36 -17.51
C ALA A 205 7.01 4.46 -18.51
N PHE A 206 8.28 4.48 -18.94
CA PHE A 206 8.79 5.39 -19.97
C PHE A 206 8.10 5.15 -21.30
N VAL A 207 8.12 3.90 -21.79
CA VAL A 207 7.53 3.52 -23.07
C VAL A 207 6.02 3.76 -23.07
N SER A 208 5.34 3.45 -21.96
CA SER A 208 3.92 3.79 -21.78
C SER A 208 3.67 5.29 -21.93
N SER A 209 4.53 6.16 -21.38
CA SER A 209 4.40 7.61 -21.52
C SER A 209 4.58 8.09 -22.96
N VAL A 210 5.39 7.41 -23.77
CA VAL A 210 5.48 7.65 -25.22
C VAL A 210 4.15 7.36 -25.91
N PHE A 211 3.57 6.18 -25.67
CA PHE A 211 2.25 5.83 -26.25
C PHE A 211 1.14 6.74 -25.73
N GLY A 212 1.18 7.11 -24.45
CA GLY A 212 0.31 8.07 -23.77
C GLY A 212 0.32 9.45 -24.44
N ALA A 213 1.48 9.89 -24.91
CA ALA A 213 1.61 11.15 -25.64
C ALA A 213 1.10 11.08 -27.09
N ILE A 214 1.26 9.93 -27.75
CA ILE A 214 0.99 9.76 -29.18
C ILE A 214 -0.49 9.50 -29.47
N TRP A 215 -1.19 8.70 -28.67
CA TRP A 215 -2.58 8.32 -28.98
C TRP A 215 -3.55 9.51 -29.10
N PRO A 216 -3.45 10.60 -28.31
CA PRO A 216 -4.29 11.78 -28.46
C PRO A 216 -4.00 12.53 -29.76
N VAL A 217 -2.71 12.63 -30.14
CA VAL A 217 -2.26 13.29 -31.37
C VAL A 217 -2.74 12.51 -32.59
N PHE A 218 -2.63 11.18 -32.56
CA PHE A 218 -3.13 10.31 -33.62
C PHE A 218 -4.65 10.40 -33.76
N THR A 219 -5.37 10.48 -32.65
CA THR A 219 -6.82 10.70 -32.63
C THR A 219 -7.20 12.04 -33.26
N GLN A 220 -6.50 13.12 -32.92
CA GLN A 220 -6.74 14.44 -33.50
C GLN A 220 -6.53 14.42 -35.02
N HIS A 221 -5.47 13.77 -35.50
CA HIS A 221 -5.23 13.57 -36.93
C HIS A 221 -6.33 12.74 -37.60
N ALA A 222 -6.81 11.69 -36.93
CA ALA A 222 -7.90 10.86 -37.45
C ALA A 222 -9.20 11.67 -37.62
N PHE A 223 -9.55 12.52 -36.65
CA PHE A 223 -10.73 13.41 -36.75
C PHE A 223 -10.58 14.46 -37.85
N ALA A 224 -9.38 15.03 -38.04
CA ALA A 224 -9.12 15.99 -39.10
C ALA A 224 -9.15 15.38 -40.51
N SER A 225 -8.91 14.07 -40.61
CA SER A 225 -8.74 13.35 -41.88
C SER A 225 -9.97 12.56 -42.33
N THR A 226 -11.10 12.66 -41.63
CA THR A 226 -12.40 12.09 -42.03
C THR A 226 -13.26 13.19 -42.67
N PRO A 227 -13.44 13.22 -43.99
CA PRO A 227 -14.29 14.22 -44.64
C PRO A 227 -15.75 13.97 -44.27
N VAL A 228 -16.39 14.97 -43.67
CA VAL A 228 -17.87 15.05 -43.61
C VAL A 228 -18.33 15.32 -45.04
N PRO A 229 -19.30 14.58 -45.60
CA PRO A 229 -19.77 14.83 -46.96
C PRO A 229 -20.61 16.11 -46.97
N GLU A 230 -19.97 17.25 -47.25
CA GLU A 230 -20.66 18.47 -47.65
C GLU A 230 -20.85 18.46 -49.17
N ASN A 231 -22.11 18.51 -49.61
CA ASN A 231 -22.48 18.66 -51.02
C ASN A 231 -21.85 19.92 -51.60
N SER A 232 -21.17 19.75 -52.72
CA SER A 232 -20.49 20.77 -53.51
C SER A 232 -21.41 21.86 -54.06
N ASN A 233 -21.07 23.13 -53.82
CA ASN A 233 -20.87 24.16 -54.85
C ASN A 233 -20.57 25.53 -54.22
N GLY A 234 -19.45 26.15 -54.61
CA GLY A 234 -19.24 27.61 -54.47
C GLY A 234 -17.91 28.06 -53.88
N HIS A 235 -16.94 28.31 -54.77
CA HIS A 235 -15.80 29.24 -54.71
C HIS A 235 -15.15 29.72 -53.39
N THR A 236 -13.85 29.38 -53.30
CA THR A 236 -12.70 30.19 -52.83
C THR A 236 -12.95 31.53 -52.14
N GLY A 237 -12.56 31.61 -50.86
CA GLY A 237 -12.14 32.85 -50.20
C GLY A 237 -12.60 32.99 -48.74
N SER A 238 -11.63 33.19 -47.84
CA SER A 238 -11.73 33.64 -46.45
C SER A 238 -11.84 32.58 -45.33
N TYR A 239 -10.90 32.72 -44.40
CA TYR A 239 -10.74 32.00 -43.14
C TYR A 239 -11.86 32.31 -42.13
N PHE A 240 -12.14 31.32 -41.28
CA PHE A 240 -12.73 31.42 -39.93
C PHE A 240 -13.94 32.35 -39.75
N GLU A 241 -15.12 31.90 -40.18
CA GLU A 241 -16.36 32.20 -39.47
C GLU A 241 -17.19 30.93 -39.30
N LEU A 242 -17.67 30.71 -38.08
CA LEU A 242 -18.62 29.65 -37.74
C LEU A 242 -19.88 29.85 -38.60
N SER A 243 -20.05 29.03 -39.64
CA SER A 243 -21.24 29.04 -40.51
C SER A 243 -22.51 28.91 -39.67
N ARG A 244 -23.22 30.03 -39.56
CA ARG A 244 -24.50 30.20 -38.87
C ARG A 244 -25.66 29.83 -39.82
N SER A 245 -25.59 28.70 -40.54
CA SER A 245 -26.78 28.04 -41.09
C SER A 245 -26.49 26.64 -41.62
N SER A 246 -26.48 25.64 -40.74
CA SER A 246 -26.75 24.25 -41.15
C SER A 246 -28.03 23.79 -40.44
N LYS A 247 -28.97 23.27 -41.23
CA LYS A 247 -30.32 22.88 -40.79
C LYS A 247 -30.23 21.86 -39.65
N ARG A 248 -31.22 21.90 -38.75
CA ARG A 248 -31.41 21.09 -37.52
C ARG A 248 -31.42 19.55 -37.74
N GLN A 249 -31.22 19.08 -38.98
CA GLN A 249 -31.36 17.68 -39.41
C GLN A 249 -30.02 16.90 -39.43
N ASP A 250 -28.86 17.57 -39.50
CA ASP A 250 -27.52 16.91 -39.57
C ASP A 250 -26.85 16.65 -38.21
N ARG A 251 -27.29 17.32 -37.15
CA ARG A 251 -26.70 17.18 -35.79
C ARG A 251 -26.79 15.76 -35.17
N PRO A 252 -27.88 14.98 -35.34
CA PRO A 252 -27.99 13.66 -34.71
C PRO A 252 -27.21 12.55 -35.43
N GLN A 253 -26.82 12.73 -36.70
CA GLN A 253 -26.00 11.75 -37.43
C GLN A 253 -24.53 11.80 -36.97
N ASN A 254 -24.00 12.99 -36.65
CA ASN A 254 -22.61 13.18 -36.20
C ASN A 254 -22.33 12.58 -34.81
N ILE A 255 -23.27 12.68 -33.86
CA ILE A 255 -23.11 12.11 -32.50
C ILE A 255 -23.10 10.58 -32.55
N PHE A 256 -23.98 9.98 -33.35
CA PHE A 256 -24.05 8.53 -33.49
C PHE A 256 -22.81 7.94 -34.19
N ALA A 257 -22.31 8.62 -35.22
CA ALA A 257 -21.06 8.23 -35.89
C ALA A 257 -19.86 8.29 -34.93
N PHE A 258 -19.80 9.33 -34.08
CA PHE A 258 -18.77 9.48 -33.05
C PHE A 258 -18.83 8.38 -31.98
N TRP A 259 -20.01 8.09 -31.42
CA TRP A 259 -20.19 6.99 -30.47
C TRP A 259 -19.85 5.62 -31.06
N LYS A 260 -20.24 5.39 -32.32
CA LYS A 260 -19.87 4.18 -33.07
C LYS A 260 -18.34 4.09 -33.17
N TYR A 261 -17.65 5.15 -33.56
CA TYR A 261 -16.18 5.18 -33.63
C TYR A 261 -15.51 4.82 -32.30
N ILE A 262 -15.94 5.44 -31.20
CA ILE A 262 -15.42 5.17 -29.84
C ILE A 262 -15.59 3.69 -29.47
N TYR A 263 -16.78 3.15 -29.69
CA TYR A 263 -17.09 1.76 -29.38
C TYR A 263 -16.20 0.78 -30.15
N TRP A 264 -15.99 1.01 -31.45
CA TRP A 264 -15.15 0.13 -32.28
C TRP A 264 -13.66 0.19 -31.92
N VAL A 265 -13.15 1.35 -31.52
CA VAL A 265 -11.79 1.46 -30.98
C VAL A 265 -11.67 0.67 -29.68
N SER A 266 -12.62 0.80 -28.76
CA SER A 266 -12.60 0.07 -27.49
C SER A 266 -12.72 -1.43 -27.67
N LEU A 267 -13.63 -1.90 -28.53
CA LEU A 267 -13.81 -3.32 -28.81
C LEU A 267 -12.54 -3.92 -29.45
N SER A 268 -11.88 -3.18 -30.34
CA SER A 268 -10.60 -3.59 -30.91
C SER A 268 -9.51 -3.70 -29.84
N CYS A 269 -9.50 -2.81 -28.83
CA CYS A 269 -8.59 -2.94 -27.68
C CYS A 269 -8.85 -4.23 -26.88
N VAL A 270 -10.11 -4.62 -26.66
CA VAL A 270 -10.47 -5.88 -25.98
C VAL A 270 -9.92 -7.08 -26.76
N VAL A 271 -10.11 -7.11 -28.09
CA VAL A 271 -9.62 -8.21 -28.94
C VAL A 271 -8.09 -8.33 -28.88
N MET A 272 -7.38 -7.21 -28.95
CA MET A 272 -5.91 -7.20 -28.87
C MET A 272 -5.40 -7.67 -27.50
N LEU A 273 -5.99 -7.17 -26.41
CA LEU A 273 -5.63 -7.58 -25.05
C LEU A 273 -5.97 -9.05 -24.80
N PHE A 274 -7.08 -9.56 -25.35
CA PHE A 274 -7.43 -10.97 -25.28
C PHE A 274 -6.39 -11.85 -25.97
N GLY A 275 -5.94 -11.46 -27.18
CA GLY A 275 -4.83 -12.12 -27.87
C GLY A 275 -3.54 -12.11 -27.06
N ALA A 276 -3.20 -10.98 -26.42
CA ALA A 276 -2.02 -10.87 -25.56
C ALA A 276 -2.10 -11.80 -24.34
N VAL A 277 -3.27 -11.92 -23.70
CA VAL A 277 -3.48 -12.84 -22.57
C VAL A 277 -3.33 -14.30 -23.00
N LEU A 278 -3.85 -14.68 -24.18
CA LEU A 278 -3.72 -16.05 -24.69
C LEU A 278 -2.28 -16.48 -24.98
N VAL A 279 -1.44 -15.54 -25.42
CA VAL A 279 -0.02 -15.80 -25.67
C VAL A 279 0.80 -15.74 -24.37
N SER A 280 0.26 -15.11 -23.33
CA SER A 280 0.90 -15.02 -22.01
C SER A 280 0.71 -16.28 -21.17
N THR A 281 1.59 -16.49 -20.18
CA THR A 281 1.45 -17.56 -19.18
C THR A 281 0.45 -17.21 -18.08
N GLU A 282 -0.14 -16.01 -18.08
CA GLU A 282 -1.01 -15.54 -16.99
C GLU A 282 -2.27 -16.39 -16.84
N LEU A 283 -2.85 -16.90 -17.95
CA LEU A 283 -4.11 -17.66 -17.90
C LEU A 283 -3.98 -18.94 -17.06
N GLN A 284 -2.84 -19.61 -17.14
CA GLN A 284 -2.55 -20.82 -16.36
C GLN A 284 -2.29 -20.49 -14.88
N GLN A 285 -1.75 -19.30 -14.59
CA GLN A 285 -1.49 -18.86 -13.22
C GLN A 285 -2.76 -18.35 -12.53
N VAL A 286 -3.63 -17.64 -13.26
CA VAL A 286 -4.94 -17.19 -12.77
C VAL A 286 -5.80 -18.38 -12.37
N SER A 287 -5.87 -19.43 -13.19
CA SER A 287 -6.71 -20.60 -12.88
C SER A 287 -6.22 -21.40 -11.66
N ARG A 288 -4.92 -21.35 -11.34
CA ARG A 288 -4.30 -22.04 -10.21
C ARG A 288 -4.45 -21.29 -8.88
N ASN A 289 -4.45 -19.96 -8.92
CA ASN A 289 -4.39 -19.09 -7.73
C ASN A 289 -5.72 -18.36 -7.44
N PHE A 290 -6.84 -18.79 -8.04
CA PHE A 290 -8.13 -18.13 -7.87
C PHE A 290 -8.82 -18.52 -6.55
N TYR A 291 -8.69 -17.68 -5.52
CA TYR A 291 -9.35 -17.88 -4.23
C TYR A 291 -10.81 -17.41 -4.29
N VAL A 292 -11.76 -18.34 -4.22
CA VAL A 292 -13.21 -18.06 -4.34
C VAL A 292 -13.84 -17.56 -3.03
N ASN A 293 -13.21 -17.82 -1.88
CA ASN A 293 -13.84 -17.62 -0.56
C ASN A 293 -13.59 -16.21 0.01
N GLY A 294 -14.67 -15.45 0.20
CA GLY A 294 -14.72 -14.23 1.03
C GLY A 294 -14.23 -12.92 0.39
N VAL A 295 -13.47 -12.96 -0.70
CA VAL A 295 -12.77 -11.79 -1.26
C VAL A 295 -13.20 -11.47 -2.70
N LEU A 296 -13.75 -12.45 -3.43
CA LEU A 296 -14.11 -12.33 -4.85
C LEU A 296 -15.09 -11.20 -5.15
N PHE A 297 -16.10 -10.99 -4.30
CA PHE A 297 -17.10 -9.94 -4.50
C PHE A 297 -16.51 -8.54 -4.37
N GLN A 298 -15.67 -8.32 -3.36
CA GLN A 298 -14.97 -7.05 -3.14
C GLN A 298 -13.97 -6.77 -4.27
N TRP A 299 -13.26 -7.82 -4.73
CA TRP A 299 -12.38 -7.74 -5.88
C TRP A 299 -13.13 -7.29 -7.13
N LEU A 300 -14.26 -7.94 -7.42
CA LEU A 300 -15.06 -7.66 -8.60
C LEU A 300 -15.63 -6.25 -8.57
N ILE A 301 -16.08 -5.76 -7.41
CA ILE A 301 -16.52 -4.37 -7.24
C ILE A 301 -15.40 -3.40 -7.58
N LEU A 302 -14.19 -3.67 -7.11
CA LEU A 302 -13.03 -2.81 -7.37
C LEU A 302 -12.64 -2.81 -8.86
N GLN A 303 -12.69 -3.98 -9.52
CA GLN A 303 -12.52 -4.07 -10.98
C GLN A 303 -13.62 -3.32 -11.75
N MET A 304 -14.87 -3.40 -11.28
CA MET A 304 -15.99 -2.63 -11.84
C MET A 304 -15.78 -1.12 -11.71
N GLN A 305 -15.32 -0.66 -10.55
CA GLN A 305 -14.98 0.74 -10.31
C GLN A 305 -13.88 1.24 -11.25
N VAL A 306 -12.79 0.49 -11.40
CA VAL A 306 -11.69 0.86 -12.31
C VAL A 306 -12.14 0.83 -13.77
N GLY A 307 -12.93 -0.17 -14.17
CA GLY A 307 -13.54 -0.23 -15.50
C GLY A 307 -14.47 0.96 -15.79
N PHE A 308 -15.25 1.40 -14.79
CA PHE A 308 -16.10 2.58 -14.88
C PHE A 308 -15.30 3.88 -15.06
N PHE A 309 -14.26 4.10 -14.26
CA PHE A 309 -13.40 5.28 -14.43
C PHE A 309 -12.64 5.25 -15.76
N ARG A 310 -12.27 4.07 -16.26
CA ARG A 310 -11.67 3.90 -17.58
C ARG A 310 -12.63 4.31 -18.70
N PHE A 311 -13.91 3.95 -18.59
CA PHE A 311 -14.96 4.43 -19.50
C PHE A 311 -15.06 5.96 -19.51
N ILE A 312 -15.16 6.59 -18.33
CA ILE A 312 -15.27 8.06 -18.23
C ILE A 312 -14.02 8.72 -18.82
N PHE A 313 -12.84 8.25 -18.47
CA PHE A 313 -11.56 8.79 -18.95
C PHE A 313 -11.50 8.75 -20.47
N PHE A 314 -11.82 7.60 -21.07
CA PHE A 314 -11.76 7.41 -22.52
C PHE A 314 -12.73 8.34 -23.26
N CYS A 315 -14.00 8.38 -22.85
CA CYS A 315 -15.01 9.22 -23.48
C CYS A 315 -14.73 10.72 -23.31
N SER A 316 -14.40 11.16 -22.09
CA SER A 316 -14.16 12.58 -21.79
C SER A 316 -12.91 13.11 -22.46
N THR A 317 -11.84 12.31 -22.54
CA THR A 317 -10.60 12.71 -23.21
C THR A 317 -10.81 12.84 -24.73
N LEU A 318 -11.51 11.90 -25.36
CA LEU A 318 -11.83 11.99 -26.79
C LEU A 318 -12.70 13.21 -27.13
N LEU A 319 -13.69 13.49 -26.30
CA LEU A 319 -14.51 14.71 -26.42
C LEU A 319 -13.69 15.98 -26.20
N LEU A 320 -12.76 15.98 -25.24
CA LEU A 320 -11.87 17.11 -24.97
C LEU A 320 -10.92 17.36 -26.15
N ILE A 321 -10.35 16.31 -26.75
CA ILE A 321 -9.52 16.41 -27.96
C ILE A 321 -10.33 17.01 -29.11
N HIS A 322 -11.57 16.54 -29.32
CA HIS A 322 -12.45 17.06 -30.35
C HIS A 322 -12.84 18.53 -30.11
N ALA A 323 -13.02 18.94 -28.86
CA ALA A 323 -13.37 20.32 -28.50
C ALA A 323 -12.18 21.28 -28.46
N THR A 324 -10.96 20.77 -28.30
CA THR A 324 -9.74 21.57 -28.13
C THR A 324 -8.62 21.08 -29.05
N CYS A 325 -7.59 20.44 -28.49
CA CYS A 325 -6.52 19.77 -29.20
C CYS A 325 -5.83 18.73 -28.30
N ALA A 326 -5.04 17.85 -28.89
CA ALA A 326 -4.32 16.77 -28.20
C ALA A 326 -3.36 17.29 -27.11
N THR A 327 -2.67 18.41 -27.36
CA THR A 327 -1.73 19.00 -26.39
C THR A 327 -2.44 19.55 -25.15
N THR A 328 -3.62 20.15 -25.31
CA THR A 328 -4.46 20.60 -24.18
C THR A 328 -4.96 19.42 -23.36
N ALA A 329 -5.43 18.35 -24.01
CA ALA A 329 -5.87 17.14 -23.30
C ALA A 329 -4.72 16.51 -22.50
N ASN A 330 -3.53 16.38 -23.09
CA ASN A 330 -2.33 15.88 -22.41
C ASN A 330 -1.88 16.79 -21.25
N PHE A 331 -2.04 18.11 -21.37
CA PHE A 331 -1.73 19.05 -20.29
C PHE A 331 -2.61 18.80 -19.06
N VAL A 332 -3.92 18.63 -19.28
CA VAL A 332 -4.87 18.32 -18.21
C VAL A 332 -4.56 16.96 -17.56
N ILE A 333 -4.19 15.95 -18.35
CA ILE A 333 -3.82 14.62 -17.85
C ILE A 333 -2.57 14.67 -16.96
N VAL A 334 -1.49 15.32 -17.41
CA VAL A 334 -0.26 15.44 -16.62
C VAL A 334 -0.49 16.29 -15.36
N LEU A 335 -1.29 17.35 -15.46
CA LEU A 335 -1.66 18.16 -14.30
C LEU A 335 -2.41 17.33 -13.26
N ALA A 336 -3.32 16.45 -13.69
CA ALA A 336 -4.03 15.53 -12.80
C ALA A 336 -3.09 14.52 -12.11
N TYR A 337 -2.08 14.00 -12.81
CA TYR A 337 -1.06 13.15 -12.19
C TYR A 337 -0.20 13.90 -11.18
N ALA A 338 0.20 15.14 -11.49
CA ALA A 338 1.00 15.95 -10.58
C ALA A 338 0.23 16.31 -9.30
N SER A 339 -1.05 16.67 -9.40
CA SER A 339 -1.89 17.01 -8.26
C SER A 339 -2.27 15.80 -7.40
N GLN A 340 -2.17 14.58 -7.95
CA GLN A 340 -2.41 13.35 -7.20
C GLN A 340 -1.39 13.14 -6.06
N MET A 341 -0.12 13.54 -6.25
CA MET A 341 0.91 13.44 -5.21
C MET A 341 0.53 14.20 -3.93
N SER A 342 -0.15 15.33 -4.07
CA SER A 342 -0.64 16.12 -2.94
C SER A 342 -1.78 15.44 -2.18
N VAL A 343 -2.60 14.65 -2.87
CA VAL A 343 -3.83 14.04 -2.30
C VAL A 343 -3.55 12.69 -1.65
N LEU A 344 -2.59 11.91 -2.14
CA LEU A 344 -2.33 10.56 -1.63
C LEU A 344 -1.29 10.49 -0.51
N THR A 345 -0.42 11.49 -0.38
CA THR A 345 0.73 11.45 0.55
C THR A 345 0.43 12.15 1.88
N PHE A 346 -0.82 12.04 2.38
CA PHE A 346 -1.36 12.76 3.54
C PHE A 346 -0.29 13.18 4.58
N SER A 347 -0.12 14.49 4.74
CA SER A 347 0.70 15.22 5.75
C SER A 347 2.24 15.13 5.75
N ASN A 348 2.91 14.17 5.11
CA ASN A 348 4.38 13.99 5.22
C ASN A 348 5.15 14.24 3.90
N LEU A 349 4.96 15.40 3.27
CA LEU A 349 5.69 15.76 2.05
C LEU A 349 7.07 16.39 2.36
N LEU A 350 8.11 15.96 1.66
CA LEU A 350 9.44 16.60 1.68
C LEU A 350 9.35 18.04 1.15
N SER A 351 10.25 18.92 1.60
CA SER A 351 10.31 20.31 1.13
C SER A 351 10.49 20.41 -0.40
N SER A 352 11.27 19.52 -1.02
CA SER A 352 11.39 19.43 -2.48
C SER A 352 10.05 19.11 -3.16
N GLN A 353 9.27 18.18 -2.61
CA GLN A 353 7.99 17.77 -3.17
C GLN A 353 6.95 18.89 -3.08
N LYS A 354 6.93 19.65 -1.97
CA LYS A 354 6.09 20.85 -1.80
C LYS A 354 6.40 21.91 -2.85
N ILE A 355 7.69 22.14 -3.14
CA ILE A 355 8.13 23.05 -4.21
C ILE A 355 7.65 22.54 -5.58
N GLY A 356 7.85 21.24 -5.88
CA GLY A 356 7.40 20.63 -7.14
C GLY A 356 5.89 20.79 -7.38
N ILE A 357 5.07 20.52 -6.36
CA ILE A 357 3.61 20.69 -6.41
C ILE A 357 3.25 22.15 -6.68
N THR A 358 3.91 23.09 -6.00
CA THR A 358 3.68 24.53 -6.19
C THR A 358 3.97 24.95 -7.63
N VAL A 359 5.05 24.45 -8.22
CA VAL A 359 5.40 24.68 -9.63
C VAL A 359 4.33 24.12 -10.58
N CYS A 360 3.78 22.93 -10.31
CA CYS A 360 2.71 22.35 -11.10
C CYS A 360 1.42 23.19 -11.06
N VAL A 361 1.01 23.66 -9.89
CA VAL A 361 -0.17 24.52 -9.71
C VAL A 361 0.02 25.85 -10.43
N ALA A 362 1.19 26.49 -10.26
CA ALA A 362 1.52 27.74 -10.94
C ALA A 362 1.50 27.58 -12.47
N SER A 363 2.01 26.46 -12.99
CA SER A 363 1.92 26.13 -14.40
C SER A 363 0.48 25.97 -14.89
N GLY A 364 -0.37 25.26 -14.13
CA GLY A 364 -1.79 25.12 -14.44
C GLY A 364 -2.49 26.48 -14.53
N VAL A 365 -2.29 27.35 -13.54
CA VAL A 365 -2.84 28.72 -13.52
C VAL A 365 -2.34 29.51 -14.73
N TRP A 366 -1.04 29.44 -15.07
CA TRP A 366 -0.49 30.12 -16.23
C TRP A 366 -1.10 29.62 -17.55
N PHE A 367 -1.23 28.31 -17.70
CA PHE A 367 -1.82 27.70 -18.89
C PHE A 367 -3.28 28.14 -19.09
N PHE A 368 -4.09 28.11 -18.02
CA PHE A 368 -5.49 28.54 -18.10
C PHE A 368 -5.65 30.05 -18.23
N LYS A 369 -4.74 30.87 -17.68
CA LYS A 369 -4.77 32.33 -17.81
C LYS A 369 -4.43 32.80 -19.23
N ASN A 370 -3.51 32.11 -19.92
CA ASN A 370 -3.22 32.39 -21.34
C ASN A 370 -4.40 31.99 -22.26
N HIS A 371 -5.32 31.17 -21.77
CA HIS A 371 -6.62 30.92 -22.36
C HIS A 371 -7.67 31.82 -21.65
N GLU A 372 -7.53 33.14 -21.84
CA GLU A 372 -8.15 34.28 -21.11
C GLU A 372 -9.62 34.15 -20.64
N ASP A 373 -10.42 33.21 -21.17
CA ASP A 373 -11.84 33.02 -20.87
C ASP A 373 -12.18 31.78 -19.99
N SER A 374 -11.17 30.97 -19.58
CA SER A 374 -11.36 29.69 -18.88
C SER A 374 -11.47 29.76 -17.35
N LEU A 375 -10.74 30.68 -16.70
CA LEU A 375 -10.72 30.79 -15.23
C LEU A 375 -11.98 31.48 -14.72
N ASP A 376 -12.41 32.55 -15.39
CA ASP A 376 -13.62 33.29 -15.04
C ASP A 376 -14.90 32.47 -15.25
N THR A 377 -14.90 31.50 -16.17
CA THR A 377 -16.01 30.55 -16.35
C THR A 377 -16.01 29.40 -15.34
N LEU A 378 -14.84 28.91 -14.91
CA LEU A 378 -14.73 27.91 -13.84
C LEU A 378 -15.21 28.50 -12.50
N PHE A 379 -14.76 29.72 -12.16
CA PHE A 379 -15.22 30.46 -11.00
C PHE A 379 -16.68 30.93 -11.15
N SER A 380 -17.11 31.40 -12.33
CA SER A 380 -18.52 31.73 -12.59
C SER A 380 -19.45 30.50 -12.57
N TRP A 381 -18.98 29.28 -12.88
CA TRP A 381 -19.77 28.04 -12.75
C TRP A 381 -19.87 27.60 -11.29
N MET A 382 -18.84 27.87 -10.48
CA MET A 382 -18.90 27.72 -9.04
C MET A 382 -19.82 28.77 -8.38
N GLU A 383 -19.94 29.97 -8.96
CA GLU A 383 -20.75 31.07 -8.41
C GLU A 383 -22.20 31.18 -8.93
N LYS A 384 -22.55 30.73 -10.15
CA LYS A 384 -23.91 30.97 -10.71
C LYS A 384 -24.94 29.90 -10.31
N PRO A 385 -26.05 30.29 -9.66
CA PRO A 385 -27.20 29.43 -9.42
C PRO A 385 -28.15 29.49 -10.62
N SER A 386 -27.88 28.76 -11.70
CA SER A 386 -28.79 28.72 -12.86
C SER A 386 -29.56 27.39 -12.94
N LEU A 387 -30.66 27.30 -12.20
CA LEU A 387 -31.83 26.50 -12.55
C LEU A 387 -33.09 27.18 -11.95
N PRO A 388 -34.20 27.32 -12.71
CA PRO A 388 -35.42 27.91 -12.18
C PRO A 388 -35.94 27.06 -11.03
N ARG A 389 -36.33 27.72 -9.92
CA ARG A 389 -36.99 27.12 -8.77
C ARG A 389 -38.22 26.29 -9.21
N HIS A 390 -38.07 24.99 -9.39
CA HIS A 390 -39.18 24.05 -9.29
C HIS A 390 -38.93 23.05 -8.16
N LYS A 391 -39.93 22.95 -7.29
CA LYS A 391 -39.91 22.31 -5.97
C LYS A 391 -39.57 20.82 -6.06
N GLY A 392 -38.71 20.39 -5.13
CA GLY A 392 -38.49 18.99 -4.72
C GLY A 392 -37.33 18.32 -5.46
N TYR A 393 -36.34 17.83 -4.70
CA TYR A 393 -35.20 16.98 -5.11
C TYR A 393 -33.77 17.56 -5.16
N PHE A 394 -33.53 18.79 -4.69
CA PHE A 394 -32.14 19.26 -4.45
C PHE A 394 -31.89 19.63 -2.99
N ARG A 395 -31.46 18.63 -2.19
CA ARG A 395 -30.80 18.86 -0.89
C ARG A 395 -29.47 18.11 -0.70
N LEU A 396 -29.03 17.29 -1.67
CA LEU A 396 -27.81 16.45 -1.53
C LEU A 396 -26.55 16.99 -2.23
N PHE A 397 -26.65 17.98 -3.13
CA PHE A 397 -25.52 18.43 -3.97
C PHE A 397 -24.81 19.71 -3.52
N THR A 398 -25.34 20.44 -2.53
CA THR A 398 -24.72 21.62 -1.93
C THR A 398 -23.68 21.32 -0.83
N PRO A 399 -23.86 20.34 0.08
CA PRO A 399 -22.87 20.07 1.12
C PRO A 399 -21.57 19.46 0.56
N TRP A 400 -21.66 18.62 -0.49
CA TRP A 400 -20.47 18.04 -1.14
C TRP A 400 -19.54 19.09 -1.76
N ARG A 401 -20.12 20.18 -2.30
CA ARG A 401 -19.36 21.29 -2.89
C ARG A 401 -18.59 22.10 -1.85
N VAL A 402 -19.20 22.31 -0.68
CA VAL A 402 -18.58 22.98 0.46
C VAL A 402 -17.48 22.11 1.06
N ILE A 403 -17.70 20.79 1.13
CA ILE A 403 -16.70 19.83 1.64
C ILE A 403 -15.47 19.76 0.73
N VAL A 404 -15.63 19.71 -0.59
CA VAL A 404 -14.49 19.63 -1.52
C VAL A 404 -13.67 20.94 -1.53
N VAL A 405 -14.33 22.10 -1.50
CA VAL A 405 -13.63 23.39 -1.42
C VAL A 405 -13.00 23.60 -0.05
N ALA A 406 -13.66 23.18 1.04
CA ALA A 406 -13.08 23.17 2.37
C ALA A 406 -11.88 22.23 2.44
N LEU A 407 -11.92 21.05 1.83
CA LEU A 407 -10.78 20.11 1.79
C LEU A 407 -9.59 20.67 1.01
N ILE A 408 -9.82 21.39 -0.09
CA ILE A 408 -8.76 22.05 -0.88
C ILE A 408 -8.18 23.25 -0.11
N MET A 409 -9.03 24.08 0.49
CA MET A 409 -8.59 25.24 1.29
C MET A 409 -7.90 24.81 2.58
N VAL A 410 -8.38 23.76 3.25
CA VAL A 410 -7.72 23.13 4.42
C VAL A 410 -6.42 22.49 3.99
N SER A 411 -6.33 21.83 2.84
CA SER A 411 -5.04 21.30 2.33
C SER A 411 -4.05 22.42 1.99
N CYS A 412 -4.51 23.58 1.53
CA CYS A 412 -3.67 24.75 1.31
C CYS A 412 -3.28 25.46 2.62
N LEU A 413 -4.19 25.56 3.60
CA LEU A 413 -3.93 26.14 4.93
C LEU A 413 -3.03 25.26 5.79
N VAL A 414 -3.22 23.94 5.76
CA VAL A 414 -2.36 22.94 6.42
C VAL A 414 -0.99 22.89 5.73
N GLY A 415 -0.92 23.13 4.42
CA GLY A 415 0.34 23.28 3.67
C GLY A 415 1.15 24.55 3.99
N PHE A 416 0.53 25.56 4.59
CA PHE A 416 1.14 26.84 4.97
C PHE A 416 1.35 27.02 6.49
N GLN A 417 0.99 26.03 7.31
CA GLN A 417 1.38 26.03 8.72
C GLN A 417 2.84 25.58 8.85
N ILE A 418 3.69 26.59 8.97
CA ILE A 418 5.04 26.53 9.53
C ILE A 418 4.98 25.87 10.92
N PRO A 419 5.82 24.86 11.22
CA PRO A 419 6.35 24.69 12.56
C PRO A 419 7.87 24.90 12.48
N ASP A 420 8.27 26.15 12.34
CA ASP A 420 9.56 26.62 12.80
C ASP A 420 9.29 27.39 14.09
N PHE A 421 10.05 27.03 15.12
CA PHE A 421 10.07 27.60 16.46
C PHE A 421 8.93 27.22 17.42
N TYR A 422 8.99 26.00 17.94
CA TYR A 422 9.04 25.87 19.41
C TYR A 422 10.49 25.61 19.80
N GLY A 423 11.24 26.70 19.97
CA GLY A 423 12.34 26.68 20.91
C GLY A 423 11.71 26.56 22.29
N THR A 424 11.78 25.37 22.88
CA THR A 424 11.42 25.15 24.27
C THR A 424 12.35 26.02 25.13
N GLU A 425 11.79 27.08 25.70
CA GLU A 425 12.39 27.75 26.85
C GLU A 425 12.60 26.69 27.93
N ALA A 426 13.87 26.41 28.22
CA ALA A 426 14.27 25.54 29.30
C ALA A 426 13.80 26.12 30.63
N GLN A 427 12.67 25.64 31.16
CA GLN A 427 12.34 25.76 32.57
C GLN A 427 12.91 24.55 33.32
N LEU A 428 13.95 24.81 34.12
CA LEU A 428 14.42 23.93 35.19
C LEU A 428 13.54 24.12 36.45
N PRO A 429 13.42 23.14 37.36
CA PRO A 429 13.79 21.74 37.25
C PRO A 429 12.54 20.84 37.11
N PRO A 430 12.58 19.75 36.34
CA PRO A 430 11.52 18.76 36.42
C PRO A 430 11.62 18.10 37.79
N PHE A 431 10.46 17.85 38.39
CA PHE A 431 10.30 16.88 39.46
C PHE A 431 11.23 15.68 39.22
N PHE A 432 12.01 15.27 40.23
CA PHE A 432 12.73 14.00 40.15
C PHE A 432 11.67 12.92 40.37
N PRO A 433 11.23 12.18 39.33
CA PRO A 433 10.39 11.00 39.56
C PRO A 433 11.12 10.09 40.58
N PRO A 434 10.39 9.52 41.55
CA PRO A 434 11.00 8.80 42.66
C PRO A 434 11.97 7.74 42.13
N THR A 435 13.11 7.59 42.81
CA THR A 435 13.94 6.41 42.62
C THR A 435 13.06 5.18 42.85
N PRO A 436 13.15 4.14 42.00
CA PRO A 436 12.37 2.93 42.21
C PRO A 436 12.63 2.40 43.63
N ASP A 437 11.58 2.35 44.44
CA ASP A 437 11.64 1.88 45.83
C ASP A 437 11.83 0.35 45.89
N HIS A 438 11.53 -0.35 44.78
CA HIS A 438 11.61 -1.80 44.70
C HIS A 438 12.01 -2.27 43.28
N ASP A 439 13.31 -2.49 43.07
CA ASP A 439 13.85 -2.97 41.78
C ASP A 439 13.42 -4.43 41.48
N ALA A 440 13.25 -5.29 42.50
CA ALA A 440 12.94 -6.72 42.39
C ALA A 440 11.42 -7.03 42.33
N TYR A 441 10.66 -6.24 41.61
CA TYR A 441 9.19 -6.25 41.62
C TYR A 441 8.53 -7.51 41.03
N LEU A 442 9.25 -8.34 40.27
CA LEU A 442 8.74 -9.63 39.77
C LEU A 442 9.06 -10.80 40.70
N GLY A 443 9.80 -10.57 41.79
CA GLY A 443 10.31 -11.63 42.66
C GLY A 443 11.44 -12.44 42.01
N PRO A 444 11.87 -13.55 42.62
CA PRO A 444 12.99 -14.34 42.12
C PRO A 444 12.67 -14.98 40.76
N ARG A 445 13.65 -14.99 39.85
CA ARG A 445 13.51 -15.61 38.53
C ARG A 445 13.16 -17.09 38.64
N ALA A 446 12.21 -17.53 37.82
CA ALA A 446 11.85 -18.94 37.69
C ALA A 446 13.07 -19.81 37.32
N ARG A 447 13.04 -21.08 37.72
CA ARG A 447 14.11 -22.04 37.37
C ARG A 447 14.23 -22.21 35.85
N PRO A 448 15.43 -22.48 35.32
CA PRO A 448 15.65 -22.52 33.88
C PRO A 448 14.97 -23.68 33.14
N ASP A 449 14.40 -24.66 33.84
CA ASP A 449 13.65 -25.80 33.29
C ASP A 449 12.12 -25.63 33.36
N ILE A 450 11.62 -24.51 33.91
CA ILE A 450 10.19 -24.24 34.03
C ILE A 450 9.56 -24.00 32.65
N LEU A 451 8.41 -24.63 32.41
CA LEU A 451 7.59 -24.47 31.21
C LEU A 451 6.32 -23.70 31.54
N ALA A 452 5.87 -22.81 30.65
CA ALA A 452 4.55 -22.21 30.75
C ALA A 452 3.49 -23.09 30.08
N ASN A 453 2.36 -23.32 30.73
CA ASN A 453 1.19 -23.95 30.13
C ASN A 453 0.47 -22.94 29.23
N LEU A 454 0.79 -22.99 27.93
CA LEU A 454 0.27 -22.05 26.94
C LEU A 454 -1.26 -22.17 26.76
N ASP A 455 -1.82 -23.38 26.86
CA ASP A 455 -3.27 -23.57 26.72
C ASP A 455 -4.04 -22.99 27.90
N LEU A 456 -3.51 -23.14 29.12
CA LEU A 456 -4.09 -22.51 30.32
C LEU A 456 -4.03 -20.99 30.21
N LEU A 457 -2.89 -20.44 29.79
CA LEU A 457 -2.71 -19.01 29.60
C LEU A 457 -3.71 -18.44 28.59
N VAL A 458 -3.90 -19.11 27.46
CA VAL A 458 -4.89 -18.72 26.45
C VAL A 458 -6.31 -18.85 26.98
N ASN A 459 -6.64 -19.91 27.69
CA ASN A 459 -7.97 -20.11 28.26
C ASN A 459 -8.32 -19.05 29.34
N GLU A 460 -7.34 -18.58 30.12
CA GLU A 460 -7.57 -17.56 31.13
C GLU A 460 -7.64 -16.14 30.56
N CYS A 461 -6.86 -15.82 29.54
CA CYS A 461 -6.84 -14.49 28.94
C CYS A 461 -7.84 -14.29 27.79
N ARG A 462 -8.21 -15.35 27.08
CA ARG A 462 -9.16 -15.30 25.95
C ARG A 462 -10.47 -16.01 26.24
N GLY A 463 -10.39 -17.21 26.81
CA GLY A 463 -11.49 -18.17 26.83
C GLY A 463 -11.48 -19.09 25.61
N PRO A 464 -12.57 -19.85 25.38
CA PRO A 464 -12.67 -20.83 24.31
C PRO A 464 -12.57 -20.17 22.92
N TYR A 465 -12.12 -20.94 21.94
CA TYR A 465 -11.88 -20.42 20.59
C TYR A 465 -13.18 -19.96 19.90
N GLU A 466 -14.29 -20.68 20.09
CA GLU A 466 -15.59 -20.38 19.47
C GLU A 466 -16.20 -19.09 20.02
N LYS A 467 -15.82 -18.71 21.24
CA LYS A 467 -16.34 -17.53 21.93
C LYS A 467 -15.26 -16.96 22.84
N PRO A 468 -14.44 -16.00 22.36
CA PRO A 468 -13.35 -15.44 23.15
C PRO A 468 -13.87 -14.40 24.17
N GLU A 469 -14.67 -14.83 25.15
CA GLU A 469 -15.39 -13.89 26.04
C GLU A 469 -14.51 -13.08 27.00
N LYS A 470 -13.29 -13.54 27.31
CA LYS A 470 -12.35 -12.86 28.23
C LYS A 470 -11.39 -11.93 27.49
N LEU A 471 -11.30 -12.04 26.17
CA LEU A 471 -10.29 -11.39 25.32
C LEU A 471 -10.20 -9.87 25.50
N ARG A 472 -11.34 -9.21 25.75
CA ARG A 472 -11.42 -7.74 25.88
C ARG A 472 -11.09 -7.22 27.27
N ASP A 473 -11.03 -8.10 28.28
CA ASP A 473 -10.68 -7.75 29.66
C ASP A 473 -9.16 -7.87 29.87
N VAL A 474 -8.44 -6.94 29.24
CA VAL A 474 -6.97 -6.90 29.24
C VAL A 474 -6.42 -6.82 30.67
N ARG A 475 -7.03 -6.00 31.52
CA ARG A 475 -6.57 -5.80 32.91
C ARG A 475 -6.62 -7.11 33.69
N ARG A 476 -7.72 -7.86 33.59
CA ARG A 476 -7.84 -9.17 34.23
C ARG A 476 -6.76 -10.14 33.76
N CYS A 477 -6.45 -10.17 32.46
CA CYS A 477 -5.37 -11.01 31.95
C CYS A 477 -4.02 -10.61 32.55
N ILE A 478 -3.64 -9.33 32.51
CA ILE A 478 -2.36 -8.84 33.05
C ILE A 478 -2.24 -9.17 34.55
N ASP A 479 -3.31 -8.94 35.32
CA ASP A 479 -3.33 -9.25 36.76
C ASP A 479 -3.16 -10.75 37.02
N TYR A 480 -3.76 -11.61 36.20
CA TYR A 480 -3.54 -13.05 36.25
C TYR A 480 -2.09 -13.41 35.93
N LEU A 481 -1.51 -12.83 34.88
CA LEU A 481 -0.11 -13.04 34.51
C LEU A 481 0.85 -12.61 35.64
N ALA A 482 0.53 -11.52 36.33
CA ALA A 482 1.34 -11.02 37.45
C ALA A 482 1.25 -11.90 38.71
N THR A 483 0.04 -12.34 39.07
CA THR A 483 -0.24 -12.89 40.41
C THR A 483 -0.36 -14.41 40.47
N GLN A 484 -0.62 -15.08 39.34
CA GLN A 484 -0.91 -16.53 39.31
C GLN A 484 0.18 -17.35 38.64
N GLN A 485 1.45 -16.94 38.76
CA GLN A 485 2.57 -17.61 38.08
C GLN A 485 2.66 -19.11 38.42
N ASP A 486 2.46 -19.47 39.68
CA ASP A 486 2.49 -20.87 40.15
C ASP A 486 1.40 -21.75 39.53
N ALA A 487 0.32 -21.16 39.01
CA ALA A 487 -0.76 -21.90 38.37
C ALA A 487 -0.39 -22.35 36.94
N TYR A 488 0.33 -21.51 36.19
CA TYR A 488 0.67 -21.76 34.79
C TYR A 488 2.14 -22.14 34.56
N PHE A 489 3.01 -22.01 35.56
CA PHE A 489 4.36 -22.57 35.52
C PHE A 489 4.39 -24.01 35.98
N GLN A 490 4.88 -24.87 35.09
CA GLN A 490 4.94 -26.30 35.30
C GLN A 490 6.39 -26.76 35.35
N VAL A 491 6.67 -27.68 36.26
CA VAL A 491 7.92 -28.43 36.29
C VAL A 491 7.78 -29.61 35.33
N PRO A 492 8.73 -29.84 34.41
CA PRO A 492 8.68 -30.98 33.51
C PRO A 492 8.53 -32.29 34.28
N GLY A 493 7.64 -33.17 33.84
CA GLY A 493 7.53 -34.53 34.38
C GLY A 493 8.83 -35.32 34.14
N ALA A 494 9.14 -36.30 35.01
CA ALA A 494 10.36 -37.10 34.90
C ALA A 494 10.53 -37.78 33.52
N ASP A 495 9.42 -38.09 32.84
CA ASP A 495 9.37 -38.75 31.54
C ASP A 495 9.53 -37.77 30.34
N GLN A 496 9.33 -36.46 30.56
CA GLN A 496 9.49 -35.41 29.53
C GLN A 496 10.93 -34.89 29.41
N ARG A 497 11.82 -35.27 30.33
CA ARG A 497 13.26 -34.98 30.22
C ARG A 497 13.93 -35.71 29.04
N ALA A 498 13.24 -36.64 28.39
CA ALA A 498 13.81 -37.59 27.44
C ALA A 498 13.14 -37.62 26.05
N THR A 499 12.24 -36.69 25.70
CA THR A 499 11.65 -36.65 24.35
C THR A 499 12.22 -35.50 23.53
N ASP A 500 13.25 -35.85 22.75
CA ASP A 500 13.57 -35.38 21.40
C ASP A 500 12.95 -34.05 20.96
N THR A 501 13.71 -32.96 21.07
CA THR A 501 13.72 -31.89 20.06
C THR A 501 15.02 -31.09 20.21
N VAL A 502 15.81 -31.10 19.14
CA VAL A 502 17.06 -30.35 18.89
C VAL A 502 18.35 -31.12 19.19
N SER A 503 19.12 -31.32 18.11
CA SER A 503 20.45 -31.93 18.06
C SER A 503 21.40 -31.25 19.05
N GLU A 504 22.09 -32.07 19.85
CA GLU A 504 23.31 -31.68 20.56
C GLU A 504 24.38 -31.22 19.54
N GLN A 505 24.34 -29.96 19.15
CA GLN A 505 25.50 -29.30 18.56
C GLN A 505 26.06 -28.31 19.58
N GLY A 506 27.09 -28.78 20.29
CA GLY A 506 27.96 -27.97 21.13
C GLY A 506 27.98 -28.43 22.58
N SER A 507 29.07 -29.08 22.98
CA SER A 507 29.44 -29.31 24.37
C SER A 507 29.86 -27.99 25.03
N ASP A 508 28.93 -27.07 25.20
CA ASP A 508 29.19 -25.86 25.98
C ASP A 508 28.66 -26.08 27.38
N ALA A 509 29.59 -26.05 28.34
CA ALA A 509 29.37 -26.06 29.78
C ALA A 509 28.61 -24.80 30.25
N SER A 510 27.48 -24.50 29.63
CA SER A 510 26.58 -23.43 30.02
C SER A 510 25.68 -23.94 31.14
N ASN A 511 25.61 -23.16 32.22
CA ASN A 511 24.81 -23.44 33.43
C ASN A 511 23.28 -23.32 33.18
N CYS A 512 22.84 -23.57 31.94
CA CYS A 512 21.50 -23.27 31.43
C CYS A 512 20.49 -24.41 31.64
N GLY A 513 20.94 -25.66 31.76
CA GLY A 513 20.04 -26.81 32.00
C GLY A 513 19.00 -27.03 30.87
N GLY A 514 19.29 -26.61 29.64
CA GLY A 514 18.42 -26.74 28.46
C GLY A 514 18.98 -25.97 27.25
N PRO A 515 18.23 -25.86 26.13
CA PRO A 515 18.73 -25.21 24.91
C PRO A 515 18.91 -23.70 25.10
N ILE A 516 19.87 -23.15 24.36
CA ILE A 516 20.04 -21.71 24.18
C ILE A 516 19.01 -21.23 23.16
N ILE A 517 18.21 -20.23 23.54
CA ILE A 517 17.17 -19.69 22.66
C ILE A 517 17.71 -18.48 21.91
N LEU A 518 17.52 -18.48 20.59
CA LEU A 518 17.90 -17.36 19.73
C LEU A 518 16.79 -16.31 19.69
N TYR A 519 17.17 -15.06 19.90
CA TYR A 519 16.32 -13.88 19.74
C TYR A 519 16.80 -13.17 18.49
N HIS A 520 15.87 -12.88 17.59
CA HIS A 520 16.17 -12.26 16.31
C HIS A 520 15.47 -10.93 16.20
N VAL A 521 16.20 -9.92 15.74
CA VAL A 521 15.65 -8.65 15.28
C VAL A 521 16.22 -8.32 13.91
N TRP A 522 15.42 -7.72 13.05
CA TRP A 522 15.88 -7.22 11.75
C TRP A 522 15.73 -5.71 11.71
N TRP A 523 16.71 -5.03 11.10
CA TRP A 523 16.68 -3.58 10.98
C TRP A 523 17.25 -3.08 9.66
N SER A 524 16.60 -2.06 9.11
CA SER A 524 17.02 -1.35 7.91
C SER A 524 17.14 0.14 8.21
N GLY A 525 18.36 0.59 8.53
CA GLY A 525 18.66 1.98 8.87
C GLY A 525 19.81 2.09 9.87
N PRO A 526 20.22 3.31 10.26
CA PRO A 526 21.20 3.51 11.34
C PRO A 526 20.61 3.08 12.70
N PRO A 527 21.45 2.70 13.68
CA PRO A 527 20.98 2.45 15.04
C PRO A 527 20.58 3.77 15.70
N SER A 528 19.67 3.68 16.67
CA SER A 528 19.18 4.85 17.42
C SER A 528 19.03 4.52 18.90
N TRP A 529 18.58 5.49 19.69
CA TRP A 529 18.24 5.27 21.11
C TRP A 529 17.22 4.13 21.31
N ARG A 530 16.37 3.83 20.31
CA ARG A 530 15.40 2.71 20.36
C ARG A 530 16.09 1.35 20.28
N THR A 531 17.08 1.25 19.41
CA THR A 531 17.95 0.07 19.34
C THR A 531 18.63 -0.16 20.69
N GLU A 532 19.15 0.90 21.30
CA GLU A 532 19.73 0.84 22.64
C GLU A 532 18.69 0.40 23.69
N LEU A 533 17.48 0.96 23.65
CA LEU A 533 16.39 0.62 24.57
C LEU A 533 16.01 -0.87 24.47
N PHE A 534 15.85 -1.38 23.25
CA PHE A 534 15.62 -2.81 22.98
C PHE A 534 16.73 -3.67 23.58
N ILE A 535 18.00 -3.40 23.21
CA ILE A 535 19.15 -4.20 23.64
C ILE A 535 19.29 -4.17 25.17
N LYS A 536 19.15 -3.01 25.79
CA LYS A 536 19.21 -2.88 27.25
C LYS A 536 18.05 -3.62 27.92
N SER A 537 16.83 -3.60 27.37
CA SER A 537 15.71 -4.38 27.91
C SER A 537 15.94 -5.89 27.83
N TYR A 538 16.58 -6.36 26.75
CA TYR A 538 17.01 -7.76 26.62
C TYR A 538 17.99 -8.16 27.73
N PHE A 539 19.04 -7.36 27.97
CA PHE A 539 19.99 -7.63 29.06
C PHE A 539 19.39 -7.47 30.46
N TYR A 540 18.42 -6.57 30.62
CA TYR A 540 17.74 -6.35 31.89
C TYR A 540 16.86 -7.55 32.29
N THR A 541 16.20 -8.19 31.31
CA THR A 541 15.14 -9.16 31.57
C THR A 541 15.50 -10.60 31.25
N GLN A 542 16.28 -10.89 30.21
CA GLN A 542 16.52 -12.26 29.75
C GLN A 542 17.67 -12.94 30.51
N ARG A 543 17.62 -14.27 30.60
CA ARG A 543 18.70 -15.08 31.16
C ARG A 543 19.83 -15.25 30.14
N LEU A 544 20.91 -14.48 30.28
CA LEU A 544 22.02 -14.43 29.29
C LEU A 544 22.78 -15.75 29.11
N ALA A 545 22.84 -16.59 30.15
CA ALA A 545 23.40 -17.93 30.04
C ALA A 545 22.61 -18.84 29.08
N CYS A 546 21.35 -18.49 28.79
CA CYS A 546 20.37 -19.30 28.07
C CYS A 546 19.80 -18.64 26.81
N SER A 547 20.32 -17.48 26.41
CA SER A 547 19.79 -16.73 25.28
C SER A 547 20.90 -16.05 24.49
N ARG A 548 20.67 -15.82 23.20
CA ARG A 548 21.58 -15.08 22.32
C ARG A 548 20.77 -14.11 21.47
N LEU A 549 21.22 -12.87 21.37
CA LEU A 549 20.57 -11.85 20.56
C LEU A 549 21.28 -11.71 19.22
N TRP A 550 20.57 -11.99 18.13
CA TRP A 550 21.06 -11.83 16.76
C TRP A 550 20.37 -10.63 16.12
N ILE A 551 21.17 -9.65 15.74
CA ILE A 551 20.71 -8.40 15.12
C ILE A 551 21.08 -8.45 13.65
N TRP A 552 20.07 -8.57 12.79
CA TRP A 552 20.20 -8.69 11.35
C TRP A 552 20.10 -7.31 10.69
N ILE A 553 21.15 -6.88 10.01
CA ILE A 553 21.25 -5.57 9.37
C ILE A 553 21.06 -5.72 7.87
N ASN A 554 20.04 -5.05 7.34
CA ASN A 554 19.72 -5.10 5.91
C ASN A 554 20.81 -4.44 5.06
N VAL A 555 21.52 -5.25 4.27
CA VAL A 555 22.54 -4.76 3.33
C VAL A 555 22.03 -4.65 1.89
N ASP A 556 20.84 -5.19 1.57
CA ASP A 556 20.26 -5.12 0.22
C ASP A 556 19.97 -3.66 -0.20
N HIS A 557 19.59 -2.80 0.74
CA HIS A 557 19.39 -1.36 0.48
C HIS A 557 20.62 -0.51 0.81
N HIS A 558 21.49 -1.02 1.67
CA HIS A 558 22.60 -0.26 2.25
C HIS A 558 23.85 -1.15 2.41
N PRO A 559 24.65 -1.32 1.33
CA PRO A 559 25.79 -2.25 1.33
C PRO A 559 26.90 -1.98 2.38
N GLY A 560 26.92 -0.79 2.99
CA GLY A 560 27.84 -0.42 4.07
C GLY A 560 27.19 -0.35 5.47
N ALA A 561 25.93 -0.77 5.63
CA ALA A 561 25.17 -0.57 6.86
C ALA A 561 25.82 -1.21 8.08
N LEU A 562 26.37 -2.42 7.96
CA LEU A 562 27.02 -3.12 9.07
C LEU A 562 28.24 -2.34 9.59
N THR A 563 29.08 -1.86 8.68
CA THR A 563 30.27 -1.06 9.03
C THR A 563 29.88 0.26 9.70
N ASN A 564 28.80 0.88 9.24
CA ASN A 564 28.27 2.10 9.83
C ASN A 564 27.70 1.84 11.23
N TRP A 565 27.02 0.71 11.44
CA TRP A 565 26.49 0.28 12.74
C TRP A 565 27.58 0.13 13.79
N VAL A 566 28.65 -0.60 13.48
CA VAL A 566 29.78 -0.84 14.41
C VAL A 566 30.44 0.47 14.85
N LYS A 567 30.48 1.48 13.97
CA LYS A 567 31.06 2.80 14.26
C LYS A 567 30.10 3.75 14.96
N HIS A 568 28.80 3.47 14.95
CA HIS A 568 27.79 4.39 15.45
C HIS A 568 27.82 4.43 16.98
N PRO A 569 27.86 5.61 17.63
CA PRO A 569 27.94 5.72 19.09
C PRO A 569 26.87 4.92 19.83
N SER A 570 25.61 5.03 19.38
CA SER A 570 24.47 4.29 19.96
C SER A 570 24.62 2.76 19.97
N PHE A 571 25.47 2.17 19.12
CA PHE A 571 25.72 0.72 19.10
C PHE A 571 27.14 0.33 19.54
N ALA A 572 28.14 1.21 19.38
CA ALA A 572 29.55 0.93 19.68
C ALA A 572 29.78 0.45 21.12
N LYS A 573 28.98 0.92 22.08
CA LYS A 573 28.99 0.48 23.48
C LYS A 573 28.62 -0.99 23.68
N PHE A 574 27.96 -1.62 22.71
CA PHE A 574 27.59 -3.03 22.77
C PHE A 574 28.62 -3.98 22.12
N LEU A 575 29.67 -3.44 21.47
CA LEU A 575 30.74 -4.26 20.87
C LEU A 575 31.37 -5.26 21.84
N PRO A 576 31.60 -4.93 23.13
CA PRO A 576 32.14 -5.90 24.07
C PRO A 576 31.28 -7.16 24.24
N PHE A 577 29.96 -7.08 24.02
CA PHE A 577 29.04 -8.22 24.09
C PHE A 577 28.99 -9.04 22.80
N ILE A 578 29.58 -8.52 21.72
CA ILE A 578 29.84 -9.31 20.51
C ILE A 578 31.06 -10.22 20.75
N GLU A 579 32.08 -9.71 21.43
CA GLU A 579 33.30 -10.46 21.77
C GLU A 579 32.99 -11.64 22.70
N THR A 580 32.10 -11.44 23.68
CA THR A 580 31.67 -12.48 24.63
C THR A 580 30.54 -13.36 24.08
N GLY A 581 29.97 -12.98 22.93
CA GLY A 581 29.05 -13.79 22.15
C GLY A 581 27.58 -13.72 22.57
N GLU A 582 27.19 -12.84 23.50
CA GLU A 582 25.77 -12.61 23.85
C GLU A 582 25.01 -11.92 22.71
N ILE A 583 25.70 -11.05 21.95
CA ILE A 583 25.17 -10.42 20.73
C ILE A 583 25.90 -10.96 19.51
N ALA A 584 25.16 -11.26 18.44
CA ALA A 584 25.71 -11.47 17.12
C ALA A 584 25.11 -10.44 16.15
N LEU A 585 25.97 -9.57 15.60
CA LEU A 585 25.59 -8.69 14.50
C LEU A 585 25.75 -9.47 13.18
N LYS A 586 24.69 -9.54 12.38
CA LYS A 586 24.61 -10.34 11.16
C LYS A 586 24.25 -9.47 9.97
N GLU A 587 24.82 -9.76 8.81
CA GLU A 587 24.36 -9.18 7.55
C GLU A 587 23.10 -9.90 7.08
N TRP A 588 22.12 -9.13 6.62
CA TRP A 588 20.93 -9.64 5.98
C TRP A 588 20.90 -9.25 4.51
N SER A 589 20.86 -10.26 3.67
CA SER A 589 20.52 -10.16 2.25
C SER A 589 19.48 -11.23 1.93
N LEU A 590 18.46 -10.89 1.14
CA LEU A 590 17.42 -11.85 0.75
C LEU A 590 18.06 -13.04 0.02
N PRO A 591 17.99 -14.27 0.59
CA PRO A 591 18.60 -15.44 -0.04
C PRO A 591 17.87 -15.77 -1.35
N SER A 592 18.64 -16.22 -2.36
CA SER A 592 18.06 -16.65 -3.64
C SER A 592 17.16 -17.88 -3.48
N ARG A 593 17.54 -18.79 -2.58
CA ARG A 593 16.79 -20.00 -2.24
C ARG A 593 16.95 -20.39 -0.77
N VAL A 594 15.92 -21.02 -0.20
CA VAL A 594 15.89 -21.51 1.19
C VAL A 594 15.41 -22.97 1.18
N PRO A 595 16.08 -23.89 1.91
CA PRO A 595 15.64 -25.29 1.97
C PRO A 595 14.25 -25.43 2.57
N ILE A 596 13.52 -26.49 2.23
CA ILE A 596 12.21 -26.83 2.80
C ILE A 596 12.35 -28.08 3.67
N PHE A 597 11.53 -28.18 4.71
CA PHE A 597 11.45 -29.37 5.54
C PHE A 597 11.14 -30.63 4.68
N PRO A 598 11.91 -31.72 4.82
CA PRO A 598 11.79 -32.89 3.95
C PRO A 598 10.44 -33.60 4.06
N THR A 599 9.77 -33.51 5.21
CA THR A 599 8.45 -34.13 5.42
C THR A 599 7.36 -33.10 5.16
N ILE A 600 6.96 -32.99 3.89
CA ILE A 600 5.90 -32.08 3.47
C ILE A 600 4.54 -32.68 3.82
N ASP A 601 3.68 -31.87 4.44
CA ASP A 601 2.32 -32.29 4.75
C ASP A 601 1.56 -32.69 3.46
N PRO A 602 0.76 -33.77 3.48
CA PRO A 602 0.02 -34.23 2.30
C PRO A 602 -0.81 -33.15 1.58
N LEU A 603 -1.38 -32.18 2.31
CA LEU A 603 -2.13 -31.05 1.75
C LEU A 603 -1.25 -30.13 0.90
N ASP A 604 0.00 -29.94 1.32
CA ASP A 604 0.98 -29.12 0.59
C ASP A 604 1.54 -29.92 -0.59
N ARG A 605 1.73 -31.23 -0.41
CA ARG A 605 2.19 -32.14 -1.48
C ARG A 605 1.18 -32.31 -2.61
N ALA A 606 -0.12 -32.18 -2.33
CA ALA A 606 -1.18 -32.19 -3.35
C ALA A 606 -1.04 -31.06 -4.39
N ARG A 607 -0.22 -30.04 -4.11
CA ARG A 607 -0.01 -28.88 -4.99
C ARG A 607 1.19 -29.04 -5.92
N TYR A 608 1.91 -30.16 -5.81
CA TYR A 608 3.05 -30.47 -6.66
C TYR A 608 2.57 -30.78 -8.08
N TYR A 609 3.41 -30.49 -9.06
CA TYR A 609 3.11 -30.84 -10.44
C TYR A 609 3.00 -32.36 -10.57
N ALA A 610 1.94 -32.82 -11.24
CA ALA A 610 1.77 -34.24 -11.55
C ALA A 610 2.95 -34.81 -12.36
N GLN A 611 3.56 -33.96 -13.19
CA GLN A 611 4.83 -34.22 -13.87
C GLN A 611 5.76 -33.02 -13.61
N PRO A 612 6.89 -33.23 -12.91
CA PRO A 612 7.88 -32.19 -12.70
C PRO A 612 8.43 -31.64 -14.02
N SER A 613 8.97 -30.42 -13.98
CA SER A 613 9.59 -29.81 -15.17
C SER A 613 10.83 -30.56 -15.66
N SER A 614 11.30 -30.25 -16.88
CA SER A 614 12.60 -30.73 -17.35
C SER A 614 13.73 -30.11 -16.50
N PRO A 615 14.80 -30.87 -16.17
CA PRO A 615 15.93 -30.35 -15.42
C PRO A 615 16.58 -29.14 -16.09
N ASN A 616 16.98 -28.15 -15.30
CA ASN A 616 17.79 -27.04 -15.77
C ASN A 616 19.26 -27.45 -15.96
N PHE A 617 20.12 -26.51 -16.35
CA PHE A 617 21.56 -26.75 -16.56
C PHE A 617 22.32 -27.18 -15.29
N GLN A 618 21.77 -26.95 -14.10
CA GLN A 618 22.33 -27.37 -12.81
C GLN A 618 21.77 -28.73 -12.36
N GLY A 619 20.82 -29.30 -13.09
CA GLY A 619 20.11 -30.53 -12.73
C GLY A 619 18.90 -30.30 -11.81
N ASP A 620 18.56 -29.05 -11.49
CA ASP A 620 17.41 -28.74 -10.65
C ASP A 620 16.11 -28.85 -11.44
N VAL A 621 15.07 -29.33 -10.77
CA VAL A 621 13.74 -29.55 -11.35
C VAL A 621 12.71 -28.77 -10.56
N PHE A 622 11.87 -27.98 -11.23
CA PHE A 622 10.68 -27.42 -10.59
C PHE A 622 9.66 -28.52 -10.33
N VAL A 623 9.29 -28.65 -9.05
CA VAL A 623 8.32 -29.63 -8.55
C VAL A 623 7.00 -28.99 -8.13
N ALA A 624 7.01 -27.70 -7.84
CA ALA A 624 5.84 -26.86 -7.67
C ALA A 624 6.18 -25.41 -8.04
N ASP A 625 5.19 -24.51 -8.00
CA ASP A 625 5.42 -23.08 -8.21
C ASP A 625 6.41 -22.57 -7.14
N SER A 626 7.53 -22.00 -7.58
CA SER A 626 8.64 -21.52 -6.74
C SER A 626 9.32 -22.59 -5.86
N ILE A 627 9.08 -23.88 -6.09
CA ILE A 627 9.80 -24.96 -5.41
C ILE A 627 10.65 -25.74 -6.41
N ILE A 628 11.95 -25.76 -6.16
CA ILE A 628 12.92 -26.53 -6.92
C ILE A 628 13.39 -27.72 -6.10
N ARG A 629 13.63 -28.84 -6.76
CA ARG A 629 14.31 -30.01 -6.20
C ARG A 629 15.66 -30.15 -6.87
N ASP A 630 16.72 -30.19 -6.07
CA ASP A 630 18.07 -30.40 -6.59
C ASP A 630 18.31 -31.87 -6.96
N ALA A 631 19.48 -32.15 -7.56
CA ALA A 631 19.88 -33.50 -7.94
C ALA A 631 20.02 -34.48 -6.75
N SER A 632 20.17 -33.97 -5.51
CA SER A 632 20.24 -34.77 -4.29
C SER A 632 18.85 -35.12 -3.73
N GLY A 633 17.79 -34.51 -4.27
CA GLY A 633 16.42 -34.68 -3.82
C GLY A 633 15.99 -33.68 -2.73
N GLN A 634 16.86 -32.75 -2.32
CA GLN A 634 16.51 -31.68 -1.39
C GLN A 634 15.68 -30.63 -2.12
N GLU A 635 14.62 -30.18 -1.46
CA GLU A 635 13.72 -29.16 -2.01
C GLU A 635 14.03 -27.79 -1.42
N TYR A 636 13.89 -26.75 -2.25
CA TYR A 636 14.12 -25.37 -1.89
C TYR A 636 13.01 -24.48 -2.43
N ILE A 637 12.64 -23.47 -1.65
CA ILE A 637 11.89 -22.33 -2.15
C ILE A 637 12.85 -21.44 -2.91
N GLN A 638 12.54 -21.14 -4.16
CA GLN A 638 13.25 -20.16 -4.98
C GLN A 638 12.53 -18.81 -4.89
N PHE A 639 13.19 -17.80 -4.33
CA PHE A 639 12.62 -16.44 -4.20
C PHE A 639 12.76 -15.63 -5.49
N TYR A 640 13.89 -15.78 -6.21
CA TYR A 640 14.13 -15.13 -7.50
C TYR A 640 15.21 -15.88 -8.30
N LYS A 641 15.21 -15.74 -9.63
CA LYS A 641 16.34 -16.23 -10.45
C LYS A 641 17.51 -15.25 -10.31
N PRO A 642 18.76 -15.72 -10.15
CA PRO A 642 19.93 -14.83 -10.14
C PRO A 642 19.90 -13.86 -11.34
N GLY A 643 19.74 -12.56 -11.09
CA GLY A 643 19.60 -11.52 -12.12
C GLY A 643 18.22 -10.85 -12.24
N ASP A 644 17.16 -11.44 -11.69
CA ASP A 644 15.82 -10.83 -11.63
C ASP A 644 15.63 -10.06 -10.31
N GLN A 645 15.33 -8.75 -10.37
CA GLN A 645 14.94 -7.98 -9.18
C GLN A 645 13.48 -8.28 -8.80
N THR A 646 13.24 -8.84 -7.61
CA THR A 646 11.88 -9.08 -7.11
C THR A 646 11.37 -7.94 -6.23
N GLN A 647 10.04 -7.80 -6.22
CA GLN A 647 9.32 -6.72 -5.55
C GLN A 647 9.53 -6.62 -4.04
N LEU A 648 9.94 -7.70 -3.38
CA LEU A 648 10.24 -7.74 -1.95
C LEU A 648 11.27 -6.69 -1.53
N THR A 649 12.10 -6.24 -2.47
CA THR A 649 13.15 -5.24 -2.25
C THR A 649 12.66 -3.78 -2.39
N PHE A 650 11.37 -3.52 -2.66
CA PHE A 650 10.88 -2.14 -2.82
C PHE A 650 10.27 -1.53 -1.55
N TYR A 651 9.77 -2.33 -0.61
CA TYR A 651 9.12 -1.85 0.61
C TYR A 651 9.73 -2.49 1.85
N THR A 652 10.39 -1.67 2.69
CA THR A 652 11.10 -2.11 3.89
C THR A 652 10.23 -2.93 4.86
N VAL A 653 8.94 -2.59 4.99
CA VAL A 653 7.99 -3.33 5.83
C VAL A 653 7.77 -4.75 5.28
N ALA A 654 7.56 -4.89 3.97
CA ALA A 654 7.39 -6.20 3.34
C ALA A 654 8.70 -7.01 3.36
N SER A 655 9.86 -6.35 3.25
CA SER A 655 11.17 -6.99 3.44
C SER A 655 11.33 -7.54 4.86
N SER A 656 10.86 -6.79 5.88
CA SER A 656 10.85 -7.23 7.28
C SER A 656 9.95 -8.46 7.49
N ASP A 657 8.75 -8.47 6.90
CA ASP A 657 7.83 -9.64 6.92
C ASP A 657 8.49 -10.90 6.37
N ALA A 658 9.23 -10.79 5.26
CA ALA A 658 9.96 -11.92 4.69
C ALA A 658 11.15 -12.33 5.56
N ALA A 659 11.94 -11.35 6.01
CA ALA A 659 13.14 -11.59 6.80
C ALA A 659 12.82 -12.38 8.06
N ARG A 660 11.79 -12.00 8.83
CA ARG A 660 11.43 -12.70 10.07
C ARG A 660 11.08 -14.17 9.85
N LEU A 661 10.29 -14.49 8.83
CA LEU A 661 9.93 -15.89 8.55
C LEU A 661 11.11 -16.72 8.05
N ILE A 662 11.96 -16.13 7.19
CA ILE A 662 13.14 -16.82 6.67
C ILE A 662 14.17 -17.05 7.78
N ILE A 663 14.46 -16.03 8.59
CA ILE A 663 15.38 -16.13 9.73
C ILE A 663 14.90 -17.23 10.69
N LEU A 664 13.62 -17.18 11.09
CA LEU A 664 13.04 -18.18 11.98
C LEU A 664 13.01 -19.58 11.37
N HIS A 665 12.76 -19.71 10.07
CA HIS A 665 12.83 -21.01 9.42
C HIS A 665 14.25 -21.58 9.41
N LEU A 666 15.27 -20.75 9.20
CA LEU A 666 16.67 -21.19 9.15
C LEU A 666 17.26 -21.45 10.54
N HIS A 667 16.87 -20.67 11.55
CA HIS A 667 17.56 -20.63 12.84
C HIS A 667 16.65 -20.95 14.04
N GLY A 668 15.34 -20.92 13.87
CA GLY A 668 14.37 -21.11 14.95
C GLY A 668 14.37 -19.95 15.94
N GLY A 669 13.82 -20.17 17.13
CA GLY A 669 13.80 -19.17 18.20
C GLY A 669 12.62 -18.21 18.11
N VAL A 670 12.86 -16.96 18.48
CA VAL A 670 11.84 -15.89 18.49
C VAL A 670 12.33 -14.67 17.73
N TYR A 671 11.46 -14.10 16.92
CA TYR A 671 11.66 -12.83 16.25
C TYR A 671 10.87 -11.74 16.97
N LEU A 672 11.47 -10.57 17.12
CA LEU A 672 10.84 -9.36 17.66
C LEU A 672 11.09 -8.18 16.73
N ASP A 673 10.11 -7.29 16.59
CA ASP A 673 10.36 -5.96 16.05
C ASP A 673 11.27 -5.17 17.01
N ILE A 674 12.08 -4.26 16.46
CA ILE A 674 13.10 -3.55 17.25
C ILE A 674 12.49 -2.58 18.27
N ASP A 675 11.23 -2.19 18.09
CA ASP A 675 10.48 -1.30 18.97
C ASP A 675 9.66 -2.08 20.02
N MET A 676 10.02 -3.35 20.25
CA MET A 676 9.55 -4.15 21.37
C MET A 676 10.42 -3.92 22.61
N LEU A 677 9.80 -3.61 23.74
CA LEU A 677 10.47 -3.56 25.03
C LEU A 677 10.23 -4.88 25.77
N LEU A 678 11.29 -5.61 26.11
CA LEU A 678 11.17 -6.84 26.91
C LEU A 678 10.99 -6.48 28.39
N LEU A 679 9.94 -7.02 29.00
CA LEU A 679 9.54 -6.76 30.39
C LEU A 679 9.77 -7.96 31.31
N ARG A 680 9.84 -9.18 30.75
CA ARG A 680 9.95 -10.43 31.51
C ARG A 680 10.78 -11.47 30.74
N ASP A 681 11.33 -12.43 31.47
CA ASP A 681 11.95 -13.64 30.94
C ASP A 681 10.97 -14.42 30.05
N MET A 682 11.27 -14.47 28.76
CA MET A 682 10.47 -15.16 27.76
C MET A 682 10.73 -16.67 27.74
N ARG A 683 11.78 -17.16 28.42
CA ARG A 683 12.18 -18.57 28.39
C ARG A 683 11.03 -19.54 28.71
N PRO A 684 10.19 -19.32 29.74
CA PRO A 684 9.06 -20.22 30.02
C PRO A 684 8.05 -20.34 28.87
N LEU A 685 7.87 -19.28 28.06
CA LEU A 685 6.98 -19.31 26.88
C LEU A 685 7.62 -20.02 25.68
N LEU A 686 8.94 -19.94 25.55
CA LEU A 686 9.70 -20.42 24.39
C LEU A 686 10.15 -21.88 24.53
N LEU A 687 10.42 -22.34 25.75
CA LEU A 687 10.86 -23.72 26.01
C LEU A 687 9.87 -24.83 25.59
N PRO A 688 8.53 -24.66 25.68
CA PRO A 688 7.58 -25.65 25.19
C PRO A 688 7.73 -26.00 23.70
N GLY A 689 8.44 -25.19 22.91
CA GLY A 689 8.72 -25.47 21.49
C GLY A 689 7.51 -25.36 20.55
N ARG A 690 6.32 -25.03 21.08
CA ARG A 690 5.13 -24.78 20.27
C ARG A 690 5.26 -23.46 19.52
N ALA A 691 5.04 -23.51 18.21
CA ALA A 691 5.03 -22.33 17.37
C ALA A 691 3.91 -21.36 17.78
N PHE A 692 4.21 -20.08 17.94
CA PHE A 692 3.21 -19.07 18.27
C PHE A 692 3.50 -17.70 17.67
N SER A 693 2.46 -16.86 17.65
CA SER A 693 2.48 -15.48 17.18
C SER A 693 1.59 -14.63 18.08
N GLU A 694 1.87 -13.34 18.15
CA GLU A 694 1.00 -12.38 18.81
C GLU A 694 -0.37 -12.25 18.08
N ARG A 695 -1.44 -11.99 18.84
CA ARG A 695 -2.76 -11.58 18.32
C ARG A 695 -2.76 -10.10 17.98
N TRP A 696 -3.41 -9.75 16.88
CA TRP A 696 -3.74 -8.37 16.58
C TRP A 696 -4.90 -7.89 17.47
N GLY A 697 -4.58 -7.14 18.52
CA GLY A 697 -5.52 -6.62 19.50
C GLY A 697 -6.47 -7.64 20.13
N ALA A 698 -7.61 -7.14 20.62
CA ALA A 698 -8.68 -7.98 21.18
C ALA A 698 -9.73 -8.37 20.13
N HIS A 699 -9.30 -8.57 18.88
CA HIS A 699 -10.19 -8.95 17.80
C HIS A 699 -10.60 -10.43 17.87
N GLU A 700 -11.90 -10.68 17.74
CA GLU A 700 -12.49 -12.01 17.67
C GLU A 700 -12.21 -12.72 16.33
N ASP A 701 -11.85 -11.97 15.29
CA ASP A 701 -11.54 -12.52 13.98
C ASP A 701 -10.34 -13.49 14.06
N PRO A 702 -10.51 -14.77 13.72
CA PRO A 702 -9.46 -15.76 13.84
C PRO A 702 -8.32 -15.57 12.83
N THR A 703 -8.51 -14.75 11.81
CA THR A 703 -7.52 -14.50 10.76
C THR A 703 -6.49 -13.44 11.13
N LEU A 704 -6.69 -12.71 12.23
CA LEU A 704 -5.85 -11.58 12.60
C LEU A 704 -4.69 -12.01 13.51
N TYR A 705 -3.53 -12.18 12.90
CA TYR A 705 -2.25 -12.44 13.54
C TYR A 705 -1.37 -11.20 13.44
N ASN A 706 -0.64 -10.87 14.51
CA ASN A 706 0.41 -9.87 14.53
C ASN A 706 1.78 -10.56 14.45
N ASN A 707 2.73 -9.96 13.75
CA ASN A 707 4.08 -10.47 13.54
C ASN A 707 5.19 -9.61 14.16
N ALA A 708 4.83 -8.64 15.00
CA ALA A 708 5.77 -7.94 15.85
C ALA A 708 6.51 -8.91 16.81
N LEU A 709 5.86 -10.00 17.22
CA LEU A 709 6.48 -11.11 17.92
C LEU A 709 6.02 -12.46 17.38
N VAL A 710 6.97 -13.29 16.93
CA VAL A 710 6.71 -14.63 16.37
C VAL A 710 7.78 -15.61 16.84
N ALA A 711 7.38 -16.77 17.32
CA ALA A 711 8.28 -17.87 17.66
C ALA A 711 8.00 -19.08 16.78
N LEU A 712 9.01 -19.58 16.07
CA LEU A 712 8.91 -20.78 15.23
C LEU A 712 10.10 -21.69 15.47
N PRO A 713 9.92 -23.02 15.50
CA PRO A 713 11.03 -23.95 15.45
C PRO A 713 11.71 -23.92 14.07
N ALA A 714 13.04 -24.05 14.08
CA ALA A 714 13.86 -24.12 12.87
C ALA A 714 13.44 -25.32 12.00
N ASN A 715 13.42 -25.11 10.68
CA ASN A 715 13.13 -26.12 9.68
C ASN A 715 11.94 -27.02 10.05
N SER A 716 10.83 -26.40 10.45
CA SER A 716 9.61 -27.09 10.89
C SER A 716 8.55 -27.15 9.79
N SER A 717 7.56 -28.04 9.96
CA SER A 717 6.37 -28.09 9.10
C SER A 717 5.66 -26.73 9.05
N MET A 718 5.43 -26.09 10.19
CA MET A 718 4.78 -24.77 10.27
C MET A 718 5.61 -23.67 9.60
N SER A 719 6.92 -23.56 9.86
CA SER A 719 7.75 -22.54 9.20
C SER A 719 7.83 -22.73 7.69
N SER A 720 7.95 -23.99 7.22
CA SER A 720 7.91 -24.32 5.80
C SER A 720 6.56 -23.97 5.16
N TYR A 721 5.47 -24.25 5.87
CA TYR A 721 4.11 -23.92 5.44
C TYR A 721 3.90 -22.41 5.29
N LEU A 722 4.35 -21.60 6.26
CA LEU A 722 4.26 -20.14 6.18
C LEU A 722 5.12 -19.58 5.03
N LEU A 723 6.34 -20.11 4.85
CA LEU A 723 7.22 -19.67 3.77
C LEU A 723 6.70 -20.05 2.38
N THR A 724 6.31 -21.30 2.18
CA THR A 724 5.72 -21.77 0.91
C THR A 724 4.41 -21.04 0.62
N GLY A 725 3.60 -20.81 1.66
CA GLY A 725 2.37 -20.03 1.65
C GLY A 725 2.55 -18.57 1.19
N GLY A 726 3.53 -17.86 1.75
CA GLY A 726 3.82 -16.50 1.30
C GLY A 726 4.39 -16.47 -0.12
N THR A 727 5.24 -17.42 -0.48
CA THR A 727 5.86 -17.49 -1.81
C THR A 727 4.83 -17.72 -2.91
N ARG A 728 3.92 -18.70 -2.73
CA ARG A 728 2.86 -19.02 -3.70
C ARG A 728 1.89 -17.85 -3.90
N MET A 729 1.73 -16.99 -2.90
CA MET A 729 0.89 -15.79 -2.96
C MET A 729 1.64 -14.56 -3.51
N GLY A 730 2.77 -14.76 -4.19
CA GLY A 730 3.56 -13.67 -4.76
C GLY A 730 4.42 -12.94 -3.74
N LEU A 731 5.07 -13.70 -2.85
CA LEU A 731 5.95 -13.19 -1.78
C LEU A 731 5.21 -12.35 -0.72
N MET A 732 3.96 -12.71 -0.44
CA MET A 732 3.09 -12.05 0.54
C MET A 732 3.23 -12.69 1.92
N TYR A 733 4.11 -12.12 2.74
CA TYR A 733 4.41 -12.61 4.09
C TYR A 733 3.68 -11.87 5.21
N HIS A 734 2.77 -10.96 4.89
CA HIS A 734 1.99 -10.23 5.89
C HIS A 734 1.06 -11.19 6.66
N PHE A 735 1.08 -11.11 7.99
CA PHE A 735 0.44 -12.13 8.84
C PHE A 735 -1.09 -12.09 8.84
N MET A 736 -1.71 -10.98 8.44
CA MET A 736 -3.16 -10.98 8.17
C MET A 736 -3.52 -11.84 6.95
N ILE A 737 -2.64 -11.91 5.95
CA ILE A 737 -2.86 -12.76 4.76
C ILE A 737 -2.57 -14.22 5.09
N LEU A 738 -1.44 -14.47 5.76
CA LEU A 738 -1.09 -15.81 6.23
C LEU A 738 -2.12 -16.33 7.25
N GLY A 739 -2.72 -15.47 8.06
CA GLY A 739 -3.80 -15.81 8.99
C GLY A 739 -5.07 -16.29 8.28
N ARG A 740 -5.49 -15.62 7.21
CA ARG A 740 -6.59 -16.09 6.36
C ARG A 740 -6.30 -17.45 5.75
N MET A 741 -5.07 -17.62 5.25
CA MET A 741 -4.58 -18.89 4.71
C MET A 741 -4.68 -20.00 5.77
N MET A 742 -4.10 -19.79 6.95
CA MET A 742 -4.12 -20.73 8.08
C MET A 742 -5.53 -21.13 8.46
N VAL A 743 -6.45 -20.18 8.65
CA VAL A 743 -7.84 -20.46 9.01
C VAL A 743 -8.56 -21.24 7.91
N SER A 744 -8.38 -20.84 6.64
CA SER A 744 -9.06 -21.50 5.52
C SER A 744 -8.61 -22.96 5.31
N GLU A 745 -7.40 -23.29 5.75
CA GLU A 745 -6.78 -24.61 5.60
C GLU A 745 -6.77 -25.40 6.92
N GLY A 746 -7.41 -24.88 7.98
CA GLY A 746 -7.51 -25.54 9.29
C GLY A 746 -6.18 -25.66 10.05
N ARG A 747 -5.20 -24.79 9.76
CA ARG A 747 -3.87 -24.73 10.40
C ARG A 747 -3.66 -23.49 11.27
N ASN A 748 -4.74 -22.99 11.85
CA ASN A 748 -4.72 -21.88 12.80
C ASN A 748 -4.62 -22.40 14.25
N GLU A 749 -4.85 -21.54 15.24
CA GLU A 749 -4.65 -21.83 16.67
C GLU A 749 -5.50 -23.00 17.24
N VAL A 750 -6.45 -23.52 16.49
CA VAL A 750 -7.31 -24.67 16.86
C VAL A 750 -6.57 -26.01 16.69
N ASP A 751 -5.63 -26.10 15.75
CA ASP A 751 -4.82 -27.32 15.55
C ASP A 751 -3.62 -27.28 16.50
N PRO A 752 -3.58 -28.11 17.56
CA PRO A 752 -2.51 -28.05 18.56
C PRO A 752 -1.19 -28.62 18.07
N GLU A 753 -1.20 -29.47 17.02
CA GLU A 753 0.00 -30.15 16.52
C GLU A 753 0.62 -29.43 15.33
N ARG A 754 -0.23 -28.91 14.42
CA ARG A 754 0.21 -28.31 13.16
C ARG A 754 -0.18 -26.85 12.99
N GLY A 755 -0.88 -26.26 13.95
CA GLY A 755 -1.32 -24.87 13.89
C GLY A 755 -0.33 -23.89 14.50
N LEU A 756 -0.43 -22.62 14.10
CA LEU A 756 0.27 -21.52 14.74
C LEU A 756 -0.57 -21.03 15.94
N LEU A 757 -0.07 -21.21 17.16
CA LEU A 757 -0.78 -20.72 18.34
C LEU A 757 -0.81 -19.18 18.32
N LYS A 758 -1.95 -18.61 18.70
CA LYS A 758 -2.09 -17.17 18.86
C LYS A 758 -2.14 -16.82 20.34
N LEU A 759 -1.17 -16.04 20.80
CA LEU A 759 -1.11 -15.50 22.15
C LEU A 759 -1.68 -14.08 22.19
N GLU A 760 -2.36 -13.73 23.27
CA GLU A 760 -3.18 -12.52 23.31
C GLU A 760 -2.33 -11.24 23.41
N SER A 761 -2.82 -10.10 22.91
CA SER A 761 -2.05 -8.85 22.94
C SER A 761 -1.68 -8.43 24.37
N ALA A 762 -2.47 -8.78 25.38
CA ALA A 762 -2.12 -8.54 26.79
C ALA A 762 -0.75 -9.11 27.23
N PHE A 763 -0.19 -10.06 26.49
CA PHE A 763 1.11 -10.67 26.78
C PHE A 763 2.28 -9.80 26.29
N PHE A 764 2.11 -9.06 25.20
CA PHE A 764 3.21 -8.43 24.45
C PHE A 764 2.94 -6.98 24.06
N ASP A 765 1.67 -6.60 23.99
CA ASP A 765 1.16 -5.29 23.64
C ASP A 765 -0.15 -4.96 24.40
N PRO A 766 -0.06 -4.77 25.73
CA PRO A 766 -1.20 -4.47 26.58
C PRO A 766 -2.09 -3.28 26.15
N PRO A 767 -1.57 -2.13 25.70
CA PRO A 767 -2.42 -0.98 25.42
C PRO A 767 -3.22 -1.09 24.11
N TRP A 768 -2.78 -1.92 23.16
CA TRP A 768 -3.36 -1.97 21.82
C TRP A 768 -4.87 -2.25 21.78
N PRO A 769 -5.43 -3.21 22.53
CA PRO A 769 -6.89 -3.40 22.56
C PRO A 769 -7.68 -2.14 22.97
N ALA A 770 -7.14 -1.29 23.85
CA ALA A 770 -7.81 -0.06 24.25
C ALA A 770 -7.73 1.01 23.14
N MET A 771 -6.64 1.04 22.38
CA MET A 771 -6.46 1.93 21.23
C MET A 771 -7.41 1.62 20.08
N ASP A 772 -7.64 0.33 19.81
CA ASP A 772 -8.62 -0.13 18.82
C ASP A 772 -10.07 0.02 19.32
N GLY A 773 -10.29 0.55 20.52
CA GLY A 773 -11.61 0.70 21.13
C GLY A 773 -12.27 -0.63 21.50
N MET A 774 -11.48 -1.69 21.64
CA MET A 774 -11.93 -3.06 21.90
C MET A 774 -11.87 -3.45 23.37
N ALA A 775 -11.06 -2.78 24.20
CA ALA A 775 -10.95 -3.10 25.62
C ALA A 775 -12.25 -2.77 26.39
N THR A 776 -12.69 -3.67 27.27
CA THR A 776 -13.84 -3.46 28.15
C THR A 776 -13.46 -2.83 29.49
N ALA A 777 -12.24 -3.09 29.96
CA ALA A 777 -11.67 -2.49 31.17
C ALA A 777 -10.61 -1.45 30.79
N ARG A 778 -10.63 -0.31 31.49
CA ARG A 778 -9.68 0.79 31.27
C ARG A 778 -8.33 0.43 31.91
N ILE A 779 -7.25 0.56 31.12
CA ILE A 779 -5.87 0.60 31.62
C ILE A 779 -5.71 1.89 32.46
N SER A 780 -4.80 1.92 33.44
CA SER A 780 -4.61 3.12 34.25
C SER A 780 -4.21 4.32 33.37
N ASP A 781 -4.60 5.54 33.77
CA ASP A 781 -4.26 6.75 32.99
C ASP A 781 -2.73 6.94 32.87
N ASP A 782 -1.99 6.52 33.89
CA ASP A 782 -0.52 6.46 33.86
C ASP A 782 -0.02 5.46 32.81
N GLU A 783 -0.48 4.21 32.78
CA GLU A 783 -0.07 3.25 31.74
C GLU A 783 -0.54 3.68 30.34
N TRP A 784 -1.71 4.32 30.23
CA TRP A 784 -2.26 4.83 28.97
C TRP A 784 -1.38 5.91 28.33
N SER A 785 -0.79 6.79 29.14
CA SER A 785 0.13 7.83 28.66
C SER A 785 1.44 7.30 28.06
N ALA A 786 1.72 5.99 28.15
CA ALA A 786 2.78 5.36 27.35
C ALA A 786 2.46 5.41 25.85
N TYR A 787 1.18 5.59 25.48
CA TYR A 787 0.73 5.54 24.10
C TYR A 787 0.32 6.90 23.49
N ASP A 788 -0.07 7.91 24.27
CA ASP A 788 -0.71 9.15 23.78
C ASP A 788 0.13 10.08 22.87
N GLY A 789 1.30 9.61 22.44
CA GLY A 789 2.12 10.23 21.41
C GLY A 789 3.36 10.93 21.93
N GLU A 790 3.56 11.01 23.25
CA GLU A 790 4.73 11.70 23.81
C GLU A 790 5.50 10.88 24.84
N MET A 791 5.03 9.69 25.25
CA MET A 791 5.49 9.09 26.51
C MET A 791 5.48 10.17 27.62
N ALA A 792 4.58 11.16 27.53
CA ALA A 792 4.87 12.53 27.96
C ALA A 792 5.17 12.61 29.46
N PRO A 793 6.00 13.58 29.89
CA PRO A 793 6.12 13.89 31.31
C PRO A 793 4.75 14.32 31.84
N VAL A 794 4.18 13.54 32.76
CA VAL A 794 2.97 13.97 33.46
C VAL A 794 3.34 15.07 34.44
N SER A 795 2.68 16.21 34.29
CA SER A 795 2.89 17.43 35.08
C SER A 795 2.17 17.43 36.44
N GLU A 796 1.54 16.32 36.84
CA GLU A 796 0.72 16.25 38.06
C GLU A 796 1.43 15.59 39.26
N HIS A 797 1.18 16.16 40.45
CA HIS A 797 1.59 15.61 41.75
C HIS A 797 0.90 14.26 42.02
N GLY A 798 1.66 13.24 42.39
CA GLY A 798 1.13 11.95 42.88
C GLY A 798 1.15 10.78 41.88
N ASN A 799 1.88 10.88 40.77
CA ASN A 799 1.99 9.77 39.82
C ASN A 799 2.77 8.58 40.42
N ASN A 800 2.30 7.35 40.16
CA ASN A 800 2.89 6.11 40.68
C ASN A 800 3.75 5.42 39.61
N ARG A 801 4.37 6.20 38.71
CA ARG A 801 5.14 5.70 37.57
C ARG A 801 6.45 5.04 38.03
N THR A 802 6.44 3.73 38.09
CA THR A 802 7.59 2.87 38.39
C THR A 802 7.57 1.67 37.45
N MET A 803 8.72 0.99 37.30
CA MET A 803 8.75 -0.29 36.57
C MET A 803 7.83 -1.35 37.19
N GLU A 804 7.56 -1.28 38.50
CA GLU A 804 6.59 -2.17 39.17
C GLU A 804 5.15 -1.95 38.68
N ASN A 805 4.82 -0.74 38.25
CA ASN A 805 3.47 -0.38 37.79
C ASN A 805 3.36 -0.31 36.26
N PHE A 806 4.43 -0.58 35.52
CA PHE A 806 4.44 -0.57 34.06
C PHE A 806 4.05 -1.93 33.50
N PHE A 807 2.77 -2.12 33.16
CA PHE A 807 2.24 -3.35 32.55
C PHE A 807 2.68 -4.64 33.27
N ARG A 808 2.71 -4.60 34.61
CA ARG A 808 3.22 -5.68 35.45
C ARG A 808 2.54 -7.01 35.12
N GLY A 809 3.30 -7.98 34.62
CA GLY A 809 2.81 -9.30 34.24
C GLY A 809 2.98 -9.61 32.76
N ALA A 810 2.92 -8.59 31.91
CA ALA A 810 3.22 -8.71 30.48
C ALA A 810 4.70 -9.10 30.28
N TRP A 811 4.96 -9.80 29.17
CA TRP A 811 6.30 -10.20 28.77
C TRP A 811 7.02 -9.16 27.93
N ALA A 812 6.27 -8.40 27.16
CA ALA A 812 6.80 -7.32 26.35
C ALA A 812 5.78 -6.17 26.23
N TYR A 813 6.24 -5.06 25.65
CA TYR A 813 5.43 -3.91 25.27
C TYR A 813 5.84 -3.44 23.87
N HIS A 814 4.89 -3.33 22.94
CA HIS A 814 5.12 -2.80 21.59
C HIS A 814 4.97 -1.28 21.56
N MET A 815 6.02 -0.55 21.16
CA MET A 815 6.04 0.92 21.16
C MET A 815 5.40 1.57 19.91
N HIS A 816 4.82 0.80 19.00
CA HIS A 816 4.02 1.29 17.85
C HIS A 816 4.66 2.37 17.01
N ASN A 817 5.90 2.18 16.57
CA ASN A 817 6.53 3.08 15.60
C ASN A 817 6.50 4.57 16.05
N GLN A 818 6.53 4.85 17.37
CA GLN A 818 6.63 6.21 17.91
C GLN A 818 8.02 6.81 17.62
N TRP A 819 8.36 6.95 16.34
CA TRP A 819 9.66 7.35 15.80
C TRP A 819 10.02 8.80 16.14
N ASN A 820 9.03 9.61 16.51
CA ASN A 820 9.20 11.01 16.91
C ASN A 820 9.22 11.22 18.42
N ALA A 821 9.00 10.17 19.25
CA ALA A 821 9.08 10.30 20.70
C ALA A 821 10.48 10.77 21.14
N VAL A 822 10.52 11.66 22.12
CA VAL A 822 11.74 12.26 22.67
C VAL A 822 11.93 11.77 24.10
N TYR A 823 13.19 11.61 24.51
CA TYR A 823 13.50 11.36 25.91
C TYR A 823 13.23 12.63 26.73
N GLU A 824 12.26 12.56 27.64
CA GLU A 824 11.92 13.66 28.54
C GLU A 824 11.89 13.19 30.00
N GLN A 825 12.42 13.99 30.94
CA GLN A 825 12.45 13.60 32.35
C GLN A 825 11.03 13.42 32.90
N GLY A 826 10.75 12.30 33.56
CA GLY A 826 9.39 11.96 34.02
C GLY A 826 8.54 11.18 33.00
N SER A 827 9.01 11.04 31.76
CA SER A 827 8.41 10.14 30.76
C SER A 827 8.53 8.66 31.16
N TRP A 828 7.74 7.78 30.55
CA TRP A 828 7.95 6.33 30.70
C TRP A 828 9.32 5.90 30.14
N ILE A 829 9.81 6.52 29.07
CA ILE A 829 11.16 6.29 28.55
C ILE A 829 12.20 6.60 29.64
N ASP A 830 12.04 7.72 30.36
CA ASP A 830 12.92 8.07 31.48
C ASP A 830 12.83 7.09 32.65
N VAL A 831 11.63 6.65 33.03
CA VAL A 831 11.45 5.63 34.08
C VAL A 831 12.18 4.33 33.73
N ILE A 832 12.03 3.86 32.49
CA ILE A 832 12.69 2.65 31.99
C ILE A 832 14.21 2.88 31.92
N ALA A 833 14.66 3.99 31.35
CA ALA A 833 16.06 4.33 31.17
C ALA A 833 16.82 4.39 32.50
N ARG A 834 16.26 5.07 33.51
CA ARG A 834 16.86 5.16 34.85
C ARG A 834 16.93 3.81 35.54
N SER A 835 15.92 2.96 35.38
CA SER A 835 15.90 1.61 35.96
C SER A 835 16.97 0.72 35.33
N HIS A 836 17.08 0.74 34.00
CA HIS A 836 18.15 0.09 33.25
C HIS A 836 19.54 0.60 33.68
N ASP A 837 19.74 1.92 33.73
CA ASP A 837 21.04 2.51 34.08
C ASP A 837 21.45 2.19 35.52
N ARG A 838 20.51 2.16 36.48
CA ARG A 838 20.78 1.67 37.84
C ARG A 838 21.26 0.23 37.86
N PHE A 839 20.65 -0.65 37.07
CA PHE A 839 21.09 -2.04 36.95
C PHE A 839 22.49 -2.13 36.37
N PHE A 840 22.75 -1.49 35.23
CA PHE A 840 24.05 -1.57 34.54
C PHE A 840 25.20 -0.88 35.27
N THR A 841 24.92 0.11 36.12
CA THR A 841 25.90 0.74 37.02
C THR A 841 26.11 -0.04 38.32
N GLY A 842 25.30 -1.08 38.58
CA GLY A 842 25.33 -1.85 39.83
C GLY A 842 24.73 -1.11 41.04
N ALA A 843 24.11 0.06 40.82
CA ALA A 843 23.40 0.83 41.85
C ALA A 843 22.07 0.19 42.26
N GLY A 844 21.49 -0.66 41.40
CA GLY A 844 20.26 -1.41 41.64
C GLY A 844 20.33 -2.84 41.12
N THR A 845 19.17 -3.52 41.13
CA THR A 845 19.00 -4.86 40.54
C THR A 845 18.10 -4.79 39.31
N ASN A 846 17.98 -5.88 38.55
CA ASN A 846 16.90 -6.01 37.58
C ASN A 846 15.57 -6.35 38.25
N ALA A 847 14.54 -6.54 37.43
CA ALA A 847 13.17 -6.93 37.83
C ALA A 847 13.11 -8.18 38.73
N TYR A 848 14.15 -9.02 38.72
CA TYR A 848 14.24 -10.28 39.45
C TYR A 848 15.14 -10.23 40.71
N GLY A 849 15.67 -9.05 41.06
CA GLY A 849 16.62 -8.91 42.17
C GLY A 849 18.05 -9.34 41.84
N GLU A 850 18.38 -9.56 40.56
CA GLU A 850 19.71 -9.95 40.12
C GLU A 850 20.59 -8.71 39.91
N LYS A 851 21.88 -8.81 40.23
CA LYS A 851 22.85 -7.74 40.01
C LYS A 851 23.56 -7.91 38.66
N TRP A 852 23.87 -6.79 38.02
CA TRP A 852 24.70 -6.80 36.82
C TRP A 852 26.12 -7.26 37.15
N THR A 853 26.60 -8.24 36.40
CA THR A 853 27.95 -8.82 36.55
C THR A 853 28.79 -8.66 35.28
N GLY A 854 28.22 -8.11 34.21
CA GLY A 854 28.90 -7.87 32.95
C GLY A 854 29.74 -6.59 32.95
N LYS A 855 30.32 -6.26 31.78
CA LYS A 855 31.04 -4.99 31.57
C LYS A 855 30.09 -3.80 31.79
N ALA A 856 30.59 -2.71 32.37
CA ALA A 856 29.79 -1.51 32.59
C ALA A 856 29.27 -0.96 31.26
N LEU A 857 27.98 -0.63 31.21
CA LEU A 857 27.32 0.01 30.07
C LEU A 857 27.07 1.48 30.39
N SER A 858 27.29 2.36 29.40
CA SER A 858 27.05 3.80 29.57
C SER A 858 25.57 4.12 29.76
N GLN A 859 25.30 5.22 30.46
CA GLN A 859 23.94 5.72 30.71
C GLN A 859 23.29 6.26 29.45
N TYR A 860 21.96 6.28 29.41
CA TYR A 860 21.23 6.97 28.32
C TYR A 860 21.64 8.46 28.28
N GLY A 861 21.84 9.01 27.09
CA GLY A 861 22.08 10.46 26.90
C GLY A 861 23.44 11.01 27.33
N THR A 862 24.41 10.18 27.72
CA THR A 862 25.79 10.65 28.04
C THR A 862 26.67 10.89 26.80
N GLU A 863 26.13 10.76 25.60
CA GLU A 863 26.82 11.02 24.33
C GLU A 863 26.30 12.33 23.74
N SER A 864 27.16 13.36 23.79
CA SER A 864 26.97 14.70 23.23
C SER A 864 27.00 14.73 21.72
#